data_AF-A0A838UEU3-F1
#
_entry.id   AF-A0A838UEU3-F1
#
_cell.length_a   1.000
_cell.length_b   1.000
_cell.length_c   1.000
_cell.angle_alpha   90.00
_cell.angle_beta   90.00
_cell.angle_gamma   90.00
#
_symmetry.space_group_name_H-M   'P 1'
#
loop_
_entity.id
_entity.type
_entity.pdbx_description
1 polymer ?
#
loop_
_entity_poly.entity_id
_entity_poly.type
_entity_poly.pdbx_seq_one_letter_code
_entity_poly.pdbx_strand_id
1 'polypeptide(L)'
;MAAASRKPFQHIFNELGESQVSACFQRAQWSVTKISADYGQDFLLHPFHQGEMTGKDGYIQLKSTDDVSKYGHKQGYQYRVKVVHLRQWQRILWPVFLVLWDITRECGYWVHIQPVIAAQLAANPQWLTGAGMRTIPVPATHMLQRGELGTLPVVLDAAYRRLGQHLEQEQQVQLAQPDPYIAQGVPQPGTPVPRKPTLLPLSAQQLAMLARLQTAAAQAPQNWRIDLAIAKLAYERDAIDDAFHAINAAQAKGAVGIEYLGTRASILTEYTNTHTPVPRHLLVEATAIFAALGAQLAYPPKVHNDYNHGNALKALGYYEEALLHYDDALSHDPDALLAGQVLTNKGVCLFHLGRHEEEYAAYAAALQRDPMRWQALSCWAATEVRCGQPSHAQHLLLEAFARIPAVQQMPAEAYALAYASYQCEDFATAAHWAQHTVDLRPEHRRALRLLALSLSHLWRSDLTYGEVAVRAYQQWLASEPQDMFIVKELYLVYRANGADAQARELVGATKLTDDASTASLFYYGSMLADEGHHDAAIRLFEQAQAATPERYIVHRLGHLYQQQGWYRQAISCYAELLPEMETTHLAYLADCFAGLHDYATCILVLLRLLTLQSDNARWWSNLRGALAACEETHAFLHVQYLLTQTPEPGLTATPRSSEVATVAAALKEQTHGELCIRPWTQADVLSRLAPLAAS
;
A
#
# COMPACT_ATOMS: atom_id res chain seq x y z
N MET A 1 40.97 47.42 23.31
CA MET A 1 41.46 46.04 23.19
C MET A 1 40.34 45.08 23.54
N ALA A 2 39.44 44.84 22.58
CA ALA A 2 38.24 44.02 22.76
C ALA A 2 38.53 42.57 22.34
N ALA A 3 37.90 41.64 23.05
CA ALA A 3 38.09 40.19 23.00
C ALA A 3 38.01 39.60 21.58
N ALA A 4 39.11 39.00 21.14
CA ALA A 4 39.17 38.16 19.94
C ALA A 4 38.38 36.86 20.16
N SER A 5 37.60 36.46 19.16
CA SER A 5 36.66 35.35 19.20
C SER A 5 37.34 33.97 19.35
N ARG A 6 36.85 33.15 20.28
CA ARG A 6 37.27 31.75 20.56
C ARG A 6 36.81 30.73 19.49
N LYS A 7 37.14 30.91 18.21
CA LYS A 7 36.91 29.90 17.16
C LYS A 7 38.14 29.56 16.24
N PRO A 8 39.36 29.26 16.74
CA PRO A 8 40.39 28.66 15.87
C PRO A 8 40.76 27.19 16.11
N PHE A 9 40.36 26.54 17.22
CA PHE A 9 40.93 25.22 17.60
C PHE A 9 39.99 23.99 17.49
N GLN A 10 38.70 24.19 17.21
CA GLN A 10 37.74 23.07 17.23
C GLN A 10 37.96 22.06 16.10
N HIS A 11 38.37 22.52 14.90
CA HIS A 11 38.69 21.63 13.78
C HIS A 11 39.95 20.79 14.06
N ILE A 12 40.98 21.40 14.66
CA ILE A 12 42.22 20.74 15.07
C ILE A 12 41.92 19.65 16.12
N PHE A 13 41.06 19.93 17.10
CA PHE A 13 40.67 18.94 18.10
C PHE A 13 39.89 17.76 17.51
N ASN A 14 39.04 18.01 16.51
CA ASN A 14 38.33 16.94 15.82
C ASN A 14 39.30 16.05 15.04
N GLU A 15 40.17 16.62 14.21
CA GLU A 15 41.17 15.87 13.44
C GLU A 15 42.12 15.05 14.34
N LEU A 16 42.61 15.64 15.44
CA LEU A 16 43.50 14.95 16.37
C LEU A 16 42.79 13.81 17.09
N GLY A 17 41.54 14.04 17.54
CA GLY A 17 40.74 13.01 18.19
C GLY A 17 40.36 11.87 17.23
N GLU A 18 40.02 12.17 15.98
CA GLU A 18 39.75 11.18 14.94
C GLU A 18 40.95 10.24 14.73
N SER A 19 42.16 10.81 14.64
CA SER A 19 43.40 10.05 14.51
C SER A 19 43.69 9.18 15.74
N GLN A 20 43.54 9.74 16.95
CA GLN A 20 43.77 9.01 18.20
C GLN A 20 42.76 7.86 18.42
N VAL A 21 41.48 8.09 18.11
CA VAL A 21 40.42 7.07 18.19
C VAL A 21 40.72 5.93 17.22
N SER A 22 41.06 6.26 15.97
CA SER A 22 41.41 5.27 14.96
C SER A 22 42.60 4.41 15.40
N ALA A 23 43.64 5.04 15.95
CA ALA A 23 44.80 4.35 16.50
C ALA A 23 44.48 3.51 17.75
N CYS A 24 43.45 3.88 18.53
CA CYS A 24 42.99 3.07 19.67
C CYS A 24 42.37 1.76 19.17
N PHE A 25 41.42 1.83 18.25
CA PHE A 25 40.76 0.64 17.69
C PHE A 25 41.73 -0.24 16.90
N GLN A 26 42.62 0.36 16.11
CA GLN A 26 43.63 -0.40 15.36
C GLN A 26 44.56 -1.22 16.28
N ARG A 27 44.95 -0.68 17.43
CA ARG A 27 45.74 -1.42 18.44
C ARG A 27 44.96 -2.58 19.03
N ALA A 28 43.64 -2.45 19.17
CA ALA A 28 42.74 -3.51 19.57
C ALA A 28 42.43 -4.52 18.44
N GLN A 29 43.11 -4.43 17.29
CA GLN A 29 42.84 -5.21 16.08
C GLN A 29 41.44 -4.96 15.47
N TRP A 30 40.78 -3.87 15.82
CA TRP A 30 39.51 -3.46 15.22
C TRP A 30 39.78 -2.36 14.19
N SER A 31 38.96 -2.25 13.14
CA SER A 31 39.06 -1.15 12.18
C SER A 31 37.91 -0.17 12.34
N VAL A 32 38.18 1.10 12.02
CA VAL A 32 37.17 2.15 11.90
C VAL A 32 37.31 2.81 10.54
N THR A 33 36.19 3.04 9.88
CA THR A 33 36.11 3.70 8.58
C THR A 33 35.45 5.06 8.77
N LYS A 34 36.10 6.13 8.33
CA LYS A 34 35.52 7.49 8.42
C LYS A 34 34.35 7.61 7.45
N ILE A 35 33.23 8.15 7.92
CA ILE A 35 32.05 8.42 7.10
C ILE A 35 32.19 9.85 6.57
N SER A 36 32.21 10.01 5.24
CA SER A 36 32.46 11.29 4.57
C SER A 36 31.21 12.17 4.39
N ALA A 37 30.02 11.59 4.54
CA ALA A 37 28.76 12.29 4.42
C ALA A 37 28.17 12.65 5.80
N ASP A 38 27.62 13.87 5.93
CA ASP A 38 27.12 14.42 7.20
C ASP A 38 25.74 13.82 7.60
N TYR A 39 25.73 12.51 7.82
CA TYR A 39 24.60 11.77 8.38
C TYR A 39 24.60 11.77 9.91
N GLY A 40 25.48 12.56 10.55
CA GLY A 40 25.57 12.64 12.00
C GLY A 40 26.11 11.36 12.67
N GLN A 41 27.04 10.65 12.03
CA GLN A 41 27.98 9.69 12.63
C GLN A 41 29.36 9.94 12.02
N ASP A 42 30.44 9.74 12.78
CA ASP A 42 31.79 10.07 12.30
C ASP A 42 32.54 8.82 11.78
N PHE A 43 32.31 7.66 12.42
CA PHE A 43 32.94 6.40 12.02
C PHE A 43 31.96 5.24 11.97
N LEU A 44 32.23 4.32 11.05
CA LEU A 44 31.76 2.95 11.08
C LEU A 44 32.82 2.08 11.75
N LEU A 45 32.44 1.34 12.78
CA LEU A 45 33.28 0.45 13.56
C LEU A 45 33.13 -0.99 13.06
N HIS A 46 34.25 -1.66 12.84
CA HIS A 46 34.34 -3.04 12.36
C HIS A 46 35.16 -3.89 13.35
N PRO A 47 34.53 -4.74 14.17
CA PRO A 47 35.22 -5.50 15.18
C PRO A 47 35.79 -6.83 14.66
N PHE A 48 36.96 -7.19 15.17
CA PHE A 48 37.63 -8.46 14.91
C PHE A 48 37.85 -9.23 16.21
N HIS A 49 37.88 -10.55 16.11
CA HIS A 49 38.21 -11.47 17.19
C HIS A 49 39.22 -12.49 16.69
N GLN A 50 40.39 -12.57 17.34
CA GLN A 50 41.48 -13.50 16.97
C GLN A 50 41.92 -13.41 15.50
N GLY A 51 41.90 -12.20 14.92
CA GLY A 51 42.24 -11.98 13.51
C GLY A 51 41.12 -12.33 12.53
N GLU A 52 40.00 -12.88 13.01
CA GLU A 52 38.79 -13.12 12.24
C GLU A 52 37.77 -12.01 12.46
N MET A 53 36.88 -11.82 11.48
CA MET A 53 35.86 -10.78 11.56
C MET A 53 34.70 -11.22 12.43
N THR A 54 34.20 -10.33 13.28
CA THR A 54 33.00 -10.63 14.08
C THR A 54 31.71 -10.41 13.31
N GLY A 55 31.72 -9.56 12.29
CA GLY A 55 30.54 -9.06 11.58
C GLY A 55 29.67 -8.08 12.38
N LYS A 56 30.04 -7.74 13.61
CA LYS A 56 29.16 -6.98 14.50
C LYS A 56 29.46 -5.49 14.45
N ASP A 57 29.14 -4.84 13.36
CA ASP A 57 29.47 -3.44 13.16
C ASP A 57 28.67 -2.47 14.05
N GLY A 58 29.17 -1.24 14.18
CA GLY A 58 28.50 -0.20 14.95
C GLY A 58 28.91 1.18 14.48
N TYR A 59 28.13 2.20 14.79
CA TYR A 59 28.51 3.57 14.49
C TYR A 59 29.14 4.24 15.69
N ILE A 60 30.11 5.13 15.45
CA ILE A 60 30.66 6.02 16.46
C ILE A 60 30.35 7.45 16.05
N GLN A 61 29.64 8.16 16.93
CA GLN A 61 29.66 9.62 16.93
C GLN A 61 30.74 10.07 17.91
N LEU A 62 31.78 10.71 17.40
CA LEU A 62 32.90 11.23 18.17
C LEU A 62 32.65 12.68 18.58
N LYS A 63 33.03 12.99 19.83
CA LYS A 63 33.20 14.37 20.28
C LYS A 63 34.50 14.56 21.02
N SER A 64 35.43 15.26 20.38
CA SER A 64 36.77 15.54 20.93
C SER A 64 36.79 16.79 21.81
N THR A 65 37.61 16.72 22.87
CA THR A 65 37.84 17.78 23.84
C THR A 65 39.24 17.69 24.44
N ASP A 66 39.81 18.82 24.82
CA ASP A 66 41.08 18.97 25.58
C ASP A 66 40.93 18.69 27.08
N ASP A 67 39.73 18.86 27.62
CA ASP A 67 39.41 18.51 29.00
C ASP A 67 37.99 17.97 29.10
N VAL A 68 37.85 16.67 29.41
CA VAL A 68 36.55 16.02 29.57
C VAL A 68 35.82 16.43 30.85
N SER A 69 36.53 16.97 31.85
CA SER A 69 35.95 17.33 33.16
C SER A 69 34.87 18.41 33.06
N LYS A 70 34.88 19.23 32.00
CA LYS A 70 33.82 20.21 31.70
C LYS A 70 32.45 19.58 31.43
N TYR A 71 32.41 18.29 31.16
CA TYR A 71 31.18 17.50 31.00
C TYR A 71 30.81 16.72 32.27
N GLY A 72 31.51 16.92 33.38
CA GLY A 72 31.33 16.14 34.61
C GLY A 72 29.91 16.17 35.17
N HIS A 73 29.46 15.01 35.67
CA HIS A 73 28.18 14.81 36.34
C HIS A 73 28.30 13.71 37.41
N LYS A 74 27.33 13.62 38.35
CA LYS A 74 27.38 12.80 39.58
C LYS A 74 27.87 11.34 39.44
N GLN A 75 27.77 10.73 38.26
CA GLN A 75 28.19 9.33 37.99
C GLN A 75 28.99 9.18 36.68
N GLY A 76 29.67 10.26 36.23
CA GLY A 76 30.47 10.25 35.01
C GLY A 76 30.39 11.58 34.29
N TYR A 77 29.91 11.57 33.05
CA TYR A 77 29.83 12.74 32.20
C TYR A 77 28.43 12.90 31.60
N GLN A 78 28.16 14.06 31.01
CA GLN A 78 26.92 14.34 30.29
C GLN A 78 27.19 15.17 29.04
N TYR A 79 26.49 14.85 27.95
CA TYR A 79 26.63 15.55 26.68
C TYR A 79 25.27 15.91 26.08
N ARG A 80 25.17 17.09 25.46
CA ARG A 80 23.91 17.55 24.86
C ARG A 80 23.89 17.19 23.36
N VAL A 81 22.86 16.46 22.94
CA VAL A 81 22.66 16.00 21.54
C VAL A 81 21.37 16.59 20.98
N LYS A 82 21.36 16.99 19.70
CA LYS A 82 20.14 17.48 19.05
C LYS A 82 19.10 16.37 18.92
N VAL A 83 17.83 16.72 19.10
CA VAL A 83 16.70 15.77 18.94
C VAL A 83 16.69 15.12 17.54
N VAL A 84 17.09 15.84 16.49
CA VAL A 84 17.17 15.28 15.12
C VAL A 84 18.12 14.08 15.04
N HIS A 85 19.31 14.17 15.63
CA HIS A 85 20.26 13.05 15.64
C HIS A 85 19.77 11.91 16.52
N LEU A 86 19.11 12.20 17.65
CA LEU A 86 18.55 11.14 18.50
C LEU A 86 17.43 10.38 17.80
N ARG A 87 16.54 11.07 17.07
CA ARG A 87 15.51 10.41 16.24
C ARG A 87 16.14 9.56 15.15
N GLN A 88 17.21 10.05 14.54
CA GLN A 88 17.93 9.32 13.51
C GLN A 88 18.60 8.07 14.11
N TRP A 89 19.41 8.20 15.15
CA TRP A 89 20.11 7.09 15.80
C TRP A 89 19.18 6.07 16.44
N GLN A 90 17.97 6.46 16.83
CA GLN A 90 16.93 5.53 17.27
C GLN A 90 16.51 4.57 16.14
N ARG A 91 16.50 5.06 14.89
CA ARG A 91 16.06 4.31 13.71
C ARG A 91 17.16 3.47 13.08
N ILE A 92 18.42 3.75 13.39
CA ILE A 92 19.56 3.02 12.86
C ILE A 92 19.57 1.59 13.44
N LEU A 93 19.74 0.63 12.53
CA LEU A 93 19.82 -0.79 12.85
C LEU A 93 20.99 -1.13 13.78
N TRP A 94 22.19 -0.64 13.44
CA TRP A 94 23.41 -0.98 14.17
C TRP A 94 23.61 -0.14 15.43
N PRO A 95 24.28 -0.68 16.45
CA PRO A 95 24.55 0.03 17.70
C PRO A 95 25.30 1.34 17.43
N VAL A 96 24.76 2.45 17.93
CA VAL A 96 25.39 3.77 17.82
C VAL A 96 26.01 4.13 19.18
N PHE A 97 27.32 4.40 19.17
CA PHE A 97 28.10 4.77 20.33
C PHE A 97 28.46 6.25 20.28
N LEU A 98 28.02 7.01 21.27
CA LEU A 98 28.49 8.38 21.48
C LEU A 98 29.79 8.32 22.30
N VAL A 99 30.90 8.82 21.75
CA VAL A 99 32.23 8.80 22.38
C VAL A 99 32.67 10.22 22.68
N LEU A 100 32.91 10.52 23.96
CA LEU A 100 33.58 11.75 24.42
C LEU A 100 35.07 11.47 24.55
N TRP A 101 35.90 12.08 23.71
CA TRP A 101 37.33 11.81 23.67
C TRP A 101 38.16 12.95 24.23
N ASP A 102 38.99 12.65 25.23
CA ASP A 102 39.96 13.57 25.82
C ASP A 102 41.30 13.44 25.08
N ILE A 103 41.64 14.45 24.28
CA ILE A 103 42.85 14.43 23.44
C ILE A 103 44.15 14.53 24.25
N THR A 104 44.10 15.13 25.44
CA THR A 104 45.27 15.33 26.30
C THR A 104 45.56 14.07 27.10
N ARG A 105 44.51 13.36 27.54
CA ARG A 105 44.63 12.09 28.26
C ARG A 105 44.69 10.86 27.35
N GLU A 106 44.40 11.04 26.06
CA GLU A 106 44.27 9.98 25.06
C GLU A 106 43.32 8.86 25.51
N CYS A 107 42.18 9.24 26.08
CA CYS A 107 41.16 8.33 26.54
C CYS A 107 39.75 8.80 26.14
N GLY A 108 38.86 7.84 25.86
CA GLY A 108 37.48 8.10 25.52
C GLY A 108 36.49 7.51 26.52
N TYR A 109 35.33 8.14 26.67
CA TYR A 109 34.20 7.62 27.43
C TYR A 109 32.99 7.45 26.53
N TRP A 110 32.26 6.36 26.65
CA TRP A 110 31.26 6.01 25.65
C TRP A 110 29.92 5.54 26.23
N VAL A 111 28.86 5.70 25.43
CA VAL A 111 27.53 5.19 25.72
C VAL A 111 26.86 4.65 24.46
N HIS A 112 26.25 3.46 24.57
CA HIS A 112 25.36 2.91 23.54
C HIS A 112 24.03 3.67 23.61
N ILE A 113 23.70 4.43 22.57
CA ILE A 113 22.64 5.45 22.65
C ILE A 113 21.24 4.86 22.60
N GLN A 114 21.00 3.80 21.82
CA GLN A 114 19.64 3.28 21.63
C GLN A 114 18.97 2.82 22.94
N PRO A 115 19.63 2.09 23.87
CA PRO A 115 19.05 1.78 25.18
C PRO A 115 18.73 3.01 26.03
N VAL A 116 19.52 4.08 25.92
CA VAL A 116 19.25 5.34 26.62
C VAL A 116 17.97 5.98 26.07
N ILE A 117 17.82 6.02 24.74
CA ILE A 117 16.63 6.55 24.08
C ILE A 117 15.39 5.73 24.48
N ALA A 118 15.47 4.40 24.43
CA ALA A 118 14.38 3.50 24.80
C ALA A 118 13.93 3.72 26.24
N ALA A 119 14.86 3.82 27.19
CA ALA A 119 14.55 4.09 28.59
C ALA A 119 13.88 5.46 28.80
N GLN A 120 14.33 6.49 28.08
CA GLN A 120 13.75 7.83 28.16
C GLN A 120 12.34 7.91 27.54
N LEU A 121 12.11 7.22 26.42
CA LEU A 121 10.79 7.13 25.80
C LEU A 121 9.79 6.34 26.65
N ALA A 122 10.25 5.28 27.33
CA ALA A 122 9.41 4.53 28.27
C ALA A 122 8.95 5.42 29.45
N ALA A 123 9.79 6.35 29.91
CA ALA A 123 9.44 7.30 30.95
C ALA A 123 8.60 8.50 30.44
N ASN A 124 8.89 8.95 29.21
CA ASN A 124 8.19 10.06 28.56
C ASN A 124 8.09 9.82 27.05
N PRO A 125 6.93 9.37 26.53
CA PRO A 125 6.74 9.11 25.10
C PRO A 125 6.96 10.34 24.20
N GLN A 126 6.84 11.55 24.75
CA GLN A 126 7.08 12.80 24.04
C GLN A 126 8.54 13.28 24.13
N TRP A 127 9.46 12.50 24.71
CA TRP A 127 10.84 12.95 24.95
C TRP A 127 11.56 13.36 23.66
N LEU A 128 11.24 12.73 22.53
CA LEU A 128 11.78 13.07 21.22
C LEU A 128 10.92 14.06 20.41
N THR A 129 9.88 14.68 20.96
CA THR A 129 9.06 15.67 20.20
C THR A 129 9.69 17.07 20.22
N GLY A 130 9.35 17.88 19.20
CA GLY A 130 9.85 19.26 19.04
C GLY A 130 11.30 19.38 18.55
N ALA A 131 11.79 20.62 18.48
CA ALA A 131 13.18 20.96 18.22
C ALA A 131 13.94 21.18 19.55
N GLY A 132 15.25 20.94 19.57
CA GLY A 132 16.09 21.25 20.73
C GLY A 132 17.18 20.22 20.99
N MET A 133 17.75 20.28 22.20
CA MET A 133 18.82 19.40 22.66
C MET A 133 18.32 18.53 23.83
N ARG A 134 18.82 17.30 23.95
CA ARG A 134 18.65 16.44 25.12
C ARG A 134 20.00 16.12 25.75
N THR A 135 20.02 16.00 27.07
CA THR A 135 21.22 15.64 27.82
C THR A 135 21.31 14.13 27.92
N ILE A 136 22.44 13.59 27.47
CA ILE A 136 22.74 12.16 27.44
C ILE A 136 23.81 11.88 28.50
N PRO A 137 23.55 10.97 29.46
CA PRO A 137 24.57 10.54 30.41
C PRO A 137 25.60 9.64 29.72
N VAL A 138 26.89 9.86 30.00
CA VAL A 138 28.02 9.07 29.51
C VAL A 138 28.76 8.50 30.73
N PRO A 139 28.71 7.19 30.99
CA PRO A 139 29.31 6.58 32.18
C PRO A 139 30.84 6.69 32.19
N ALA A 140 31.44 6.95 33.37
CA ALA A 140 32.90 6.92 33.52
C ALA A 140 33.48 5.50 33.49
N THR A 141 32.65 4.47 33.74
CA THR A 141 33.05 3.05 33.71
C THR A 141 33.26 2.50 32.30
N HIS A 142 32.70 3.16 31.29
CA HIS A 142 32.82 2.77 29.89
C HIS A 142 33.94 3.57 29.24
N MET A 143 35.18 3.08 29.37
CA MET A 143 36.39 3.80 28.95
C MET A 143 37.10 3.08 27.80
N LEU A 144 37.68 3.86 26.89
CA LEU A 144 38.59 3.44 25.82
C LEU A 144 39.96 4.06 26.07
N GLN A 145 41.02 3.26 26.11
CA GLN A 145 42.38 3.79 26.30
C GLN A 145 43.43 2.85 25.73
N ARG A 146 44.36 3.37 24.91
CA ARG A 146 45.57 2.64 24.44
C ARG A 146 45.32 1.23 23.87
N GLY A 147 44.20 0.98 23.20
CA GLY A 147 43.83 -0.33 22.65
C GLY A 147 43.01 -1.22 23.59
N GLU A 148 42.76 -0.79 24.83
CA GLU A 148 41.79 -1.41 25.72
C GLU A 148 40.39 -0.91 25.37
N LEU A 149 39.52 -1.83 24.95
CA LEU A 149 38.13 -1.54 24.58
C LEU A 149 37.14 -1.67 25.75
N GLY A 150 37.62 -2.11 26.92
CA GLY A 150 36.79 -2.34 28.11
C GLY A 150 35.63 -3.29 27.83
N THR A 151 34.42 -2.90 28.23
CA THR A 151 33.19 -3.69 28.06
C THR A 151 32.54 -3.54 26.67
N LEU A 152 33.13 -2.77 25.76
CA LEU A 152 32.55 -2.49 24.44
C LEU A 152 32.23 -3.78 23.64
N PRO A 153 33.12 -4.79 23.56
CA PRO A 153 32.82 -6.03 22.84
C PRO A 153 31.60 -6.78 23.40
N VAL A 154 31.46 -6.82 24.72
CA VAL A 154 30.33 -7.50 25.39
C VAL A 154 29.01 -6.77 25.12
N VAL A 155 29.03 -5.44 25.13
CA VAL A 155 27.83 -4.61 24.87
C VAL A 155 27.41 -4.72 23.40
N LEU A 156 28.38 -4.76 22.48
CA LEU A 156 28.14 -4.94 21.05
C LEU A 156 27.49 -6.31 20.76
N ASP A 157 28.04 -7.38 21.35
CA ASP A 157 27.46 -8.73 21.27
C ASP A 157 26.04 -8.82 21.83
N ALA A 158 25.78 -8.13 22.94
CA ALA A 158 24.46 -8.07 23.54
C ALA A 158 23.47 -7.29 22.65
N ALA A 159 23.93 -6.25 21.96
CA ALA A 159 23.09 -5.45 21.08
C ALA A 159 22.62 -6.26 19.86
N TYR A 160 23.52 -6.97 19.18
CA TYR A 160 23.16 -7.83 18.05
C TYR A 160 22.21 -8.97 18.42
N ARG A 161 22.38 -9.58 19.60
CA ARG A 161 21.45 -10.61 20.09
C ARG A 161 20.04 -10.07 20.29
N ARG A 162 19.90 -8.88 20.87
CA ARG A 162 18.59 -8.22 21.05
C ARG A 162 17.96 -7.85 19.72
N LEU A 163 18.78 -7.37 18.78
CA LEU A 163 18.32 -6.98 17.46
C LEU A 163 17.70 -8.16 16.70
N GLY A 164 18.37 -9.33 16.69
CA GLY A 164 17.82 -10.54 16.07
C GLY A 164 16.47 -10.95 16.67
N GLN A 165 16.36 -10.98 18.00
CA GLN A 165 15.11 -11.31 18.70
C GLN A 165 13.96 -10.34 18.41
N HIS A 166 14.27 -9.04 18.32
CA HIS A 166 13.26 -8.02 18.06
C HIS A 166 12.67 -8.16 16.65
N LEU A 167 13.53 -8.36 15.64
CA LEU A 167 13.10 -8.50 14.25
C LEU A 167 12.25 -9.77 14.02
N GLU A 168 12.55 -10.86 14.73
CA GLU A 168 11.71 -12.08 14.72
C GLU A 168 10.31 -11.81 15.28
N GLN A 169 10.21 -11.04 16.38
CA GLN A 169 8.93 -10.68 16.99
C GLN A 169 8.11 -9.74 16.09
N GLU A 170 8.73 -8.70 15.53
CA GLU A 170 8.07 -7.79 14.60
C GLU A 170 7.49 -8.53 13.38
N GLN A 171 8.26 -9.47 12.84
CA GLN A 171 7.83 -10.30 11.72
C GLN A 171 6.58 -11.13 12.06
N GLN A 172 6.52 -11.73 13.26
CA GLN A 172 5.34 -12.48 13.71
C GLN A 172 4.10 -11.59 13.82
N VAL A 173 4.27 -10.35 14.28
CA VAL A 173 3.17 -9.37 14.37
C VAL A 173 2.71 -8.89 12.99
N GLN A 174 3.65 -8.62 12.07
CA GLN A 174 3.33 -8.16 10.71
C GLN A 174 2.59 -9.22 9.88
N LEU A 175 2.81 -10.50 10.14
CA LEU A 175 2.03 -11.59 9.53
C LEU A 175 0.59 -11.65 10.07
N ALA A 176 0.37 -11.20 11.31
CA ALA A 176 -0.95 -11.16 11.91
C ALA A 176 -1.78 -9.93 11.48
N GLN A 177 -1.13 -8.90 10.91
CA GLN A 177 -1.78 -7.68 10.41
C GLN A 177 -1.16 -7.26 9.06
N PRO A 178 -1.77 -7.58 7.92
CA PRO A 178 -1.23 -7.16 6.63
C PRO A 178 -1.21 -5.63 6.52
N ASP A 179 -0.12 -5.11 5.98
CA ASP A 179 0.15 -3.68 5.79
C ASP A 179 -1.00 -3.00 5.00
N PRO A 180 -1.60 -1.90 5.49
CA PRO A 180 -2.69 -1.20 4.81
C PRO A 180 -2.31 -0.71 3.41
N TYR A 181 -1.02 -0.54 3.09
CA TYR A 181 -0.60 -0.19 1.72
C TYR A 181 -0.64 -1.38 0.74
N ILE A 182 -0.62 -2.62 1.24
CA ILE A 182 -0.91 -3.81 0.42
C ILE A 182 -2.38 -3.82 -0.02
N ALA A 183 -3.27 -3.14 0.73
CA ALA A 183 -4.68 -3.01 0.41
C ALA A 183 -4.96 -2.06 -0.78
N GLN A 184 -4.02 -1.16 -1.12
CA GLN A 184 -4.16 -0.26 -2.28
C GLN A 184 -3.77 -0.91 -3.63
N GLY A 185 -3.43 -2.20 -3.65
CA GLY A 185 -3.36 -2.97 -4.90
C GLY A 185 -2.16 -2.67 -5.82
N VAL A 186 -1.25 -1.76 -5.46
CA VAL A 186 -0.05 -1.50 -6.26
C VAL A 186 1.05 -2.54 -5.99
N PRO A 187 1.72 -3.11 -7.01
CA PRO A 187 2.96 -3.87 -6.82
C PRO A 187 3.94 -3.08 -5.96
N GLN A 188 4.47 -3.68 -4.88
CA GLN A 188 5.61 -3.12 -4.16
C GLN A 188 6.83 -3.15 -5.12
N PRO A 189 7.61 -2.06 -5.28
CA PRO A 189 8.89 -2.07 -5.99
C PRO A 189 9.96 -2.94 -5.29
N GLY A 190 9.56 -3.70 -4.27
CA GLY A 190 10.35 -4.67 -3.53
C GLY A 190 9.75 -6.08 -3.46
N THR A 191 8.91 -6.52 -4.39
CA THR A 191 8.76 -7.98 -4.59
C THR A 191 10.14 -8.58 -4.92
N PRO A 192 10.46 -9.80 -4.45
CA PRO A 192 11.78 -10.40 -4.59
C PRO A 192 12.27 -10.24 -6.02
N VAL A 193 13.56 -9.91 -6.16
CA VAL A 193 14.21 -9.72 -7.45
C VAL A 193 13.70 -10.84 -8.37
N PRO A 194 12.96 -10.51 -9.43
CA PRO A 194 12.46 -11.52 -10.34
C PRO A 194 13.68 -12.31 -10.82
N ARG A 195 13.54 -13.64 -10.70
CA ARG A 195 14.60 -14.64 -10.90
C ARG A 195 15.54 -14.21 -12.01
N LYS A 196 16.84 -14.51 -11.86
CA LYS A 196 17.67 -14.70 -13.07
C LYS A 196 16.82 -15.53 -14.02
N PRO A 197 16.57 -15.07 -15.27
CA PRO A 197 15.78 -15.86 -16.20
C PRO A 197 16.34 -17.27 -16.16
N THR A 198 15.47 -18.27 -15.97
CA THR A 198 15.84 -19.68 -15.83
C THR A 198 16.55 -20.10 -17.12
N LEU A 199 17.83 -19.72 -17.23
CA LEU A 199 18.62 -19.86 -18.41
C LEU A 199 19.49 -21.08 -18.17
N LEU A 200 18.98 -22.14 -18.81
CA LEU A 200 19.58 -23.41 -19.13
C LEU A 200 19.27 -24.53 -18.12
N PRO A 201 18.58 -25.61 -18.55
CA PRO A 201 18.63 -26.86 -17.82
C PRO A 201 20.09 -27.30 -17.67
N LEU A 202 20.38 -27.97 -16.55
CA LEU A 202 21.72 -28.43 -16.21
C LEU A 202 22.43 -29.05 -17.41
N SER A 203 23.67 -28.64 -17.67
CA SER A 203 24.51 -29.47 -18.53
C SER A 203 24.69 -30.82 -17.84
N ALA A 204 24.73 -31.91 -18.61
CA ALA A 204 24.99 -33.25 -18.05
C ALA A 204 26.26 -33.28 -17.17
N GLN A 205 27.21 -32.39 -17.46
CA GLN A 205 28.45 -32.19 -16.71
C GLN A 205 28.23 -31.61 -15.31
N GLN A 206 27.31 -30.65 -15.14
CA GLN A 206 26.98 -30.06 -13.83
C GLN A 206 26.22 -31.04 -12.93
N LEU A 207 25.29 -31.83 -13.48
CA LEU A 207 24.61 -32.90 -12.74
C LEU A 207 25.58 -33.98 -12.26
N ALA A 208 26.48 -34.41 -13.15
CA ALA A 208 27.53 -35.36 -12.79
C ALA A 208 28.47 -34.80 -11.72
N MET A 209 28.78 -33.50 -11.76
CA MET A 209 29.60 -32.83 -10.74
C MET A 209 28.91 -32.81 -9.38
N LEU A 210 27.62 -32.44 -9.30
CA LEU A 210 26.88 -32.47 -8.04
C LEU A 210 26.86 -33.87 -7.43
N ALA A 211 26.54 -34.90 -8.23
CA ALA A 211 26.49 -36.28 -7.74
C ALA A 211 27.85 -36.76 -7.20
N ARG A 212 28.96 -36.36 -7.86
CA ARG A 212 30.32 -36.61 -7.37
C ARG A 212 30.60 -35.88 -6.06
N LEU A 213 30.22 -34.60 -5.94
CA LEU A 213 30.41 -33.82 -4.72
C LEU A 213 29.59 -34.39 -3.56
N GLN A 214 28.35 -34.83 -3.79
CA GLN A 214 27.52 -35.48 -2.77
C GLN A 214 28.13 -36.81 -2.30
N THR A 215 28.67 -37.61 -3.24
CA THR A 215 29.38 -38.85 -2.91
C THR A 215 30.65 -38.57 -2.10
N ALA A 216 31.41 -37.53 -2.49
CA ALA A 216 32.62 -37.11 -1.77
C ALA A 216 32.30 -36.56 -0.36
N ALA A 217 31.18 -35.85 -0.20
CA ALA A 217 30.71 -35.37 1.11
C ALA A 217 30.41 -36.54 2.06
N ALA A 218 29.83 -37.63 1.54
CA ALA A 218 29.60 -38.86 2.32
C ALA A 218 30.91 -39.56 2.72
N GLN A 219 31.95 -39.50 1.88
CA GLN A 219 33.25 -40.12 2.14
C GLN A 219 34.16 -39.28 3.06
N ALA A 220 33.97 -37.96 3.09
CA ALA A 220 34.77 -37.02 3.89
C ALA A 220 33.86 -36.08 4.70
N PRO A 221 33.14 -36.59 5.72
CA PRO A 221 32.06 -35.86 6.39
C PRO A 221 32.52 -34.60 7.14
N GLN A 222 33.81 -34.47 7.46
CA GLN A 222 34.37 -33.30 8.14
C GLN A 222 34.90 -32.21 7.19
N ASN A 223 34.89 -32.44 5.87
CA ASN A 223 35.45 -31.50 4.91
C ASN A 223 34.41 -30.47 4.45
N TRP A 224 34.30 -29.36 5.20
CA TRP A 224 33.36 -28.28 4.93
C TRP A 224 33.52 -27.63 3.54
N ARG A 225 34.69 -27.74 2.90
CA ARG A 225 34.91 -27.20 1.54
C ARG A 225 34.04 -27.89 0.49
N ILE A 226 33.69 -29.17 0.72
CA ILE A 226 32.78 -29.90 -0.16
C ILE A 226 31.36 -29.32 -0.04
N ASP A 227 30.91 -29.05 1.18
CA ASP A 227 29.60 -28.43 1.43
C ASP A 227 29.53 -27.01 0.87
N LEU A 228 30.61 -26.22 1.00
CA LEU A 228 30.71 -24.91 0.35
C LEU A 228 30.60 -25.01 -1.18
N ALA A 229 31.27 -25.99 -1.80
CA ALA A 229 31.18 -26.20 -3.25
C ALA A 229 29.76 -26.60 -3.69
N ILE A 230 29.08 -27.44 -2.90
CA ILE A 230 27.67 -27.78 -3.11
C ILE A 230 26.78 -26.54 -2.99
N ALA A 231 27.00 -25.71 -1.95
CA ALA A 231 26.24 -24.49 -1.72
C ALA A 231 26.36 -23.50 -2.89
N LYS A 232 27.58 -23.28 -3.39
CA LYS A 232 27.84 -22.43 -4.56
C LYS A 232 27.15 -22.94 -5.82
N LEU A 233 27.27 -24.24 -6.09
CA LEU A 233 26.64 -24.84 -7.26
C LEU A 233 25.11 -24.76 -7.17
N ALA A 234 24.53 -24.98 -5.98
CA ALA A 234 23.10 -24.82 -5.74
C ALA A 234 22.64 -23.36 -5.90
N TYR A 235 23.43 -22.40 -5.39
CA TYR A 235 23.15 -20.98 -5.52
C TYR A 235 23.21 -20.50 -6.98
N GLU A 236 24.21 -20.96 -7.75
CA GLU A 236 24.30 -20.70 -9.19
C GLU A 236 23.11 -21.26 -9.98
N ARG A 237 22.45 -22.28 -9.43
CA ARG A 237 21.26 -22.94 -10.01
C ARG A 237 19.93 -22.35 -9.54
N ASP A 238 19.95 -21.27 -8.76
CA ASP A 238 18.74 -20.71 -8.13
C ASP A 238 18.01 -21.72 -7.23
N ALA A 239 18.71 -22.77 -6.78
CA ALA A 239 18.22 -23.77 -5.83
C ALA A 239 18.52 -23.27 -4.41
N ILE A 240 17.80 -22.22 -4.01
CA ILE A 240 18.13 -21.42 -2.82
C ILE A 240 18.03 -22.24 -1.52
N ASP A 241 17.06 -23.15 -1.42
CA ASP A 241 16.89 -24.04 -0.25
C ASP A 241 18.08 -24.99 -0.08
N ASP A 242 18.49 -25.64 -1.18
CA ASP A 242 19.64 -26.54 -1.22
C ASP A 242 20.93 -25.78 -0.87
N ALA A 243 21.07 -24.56 -1.40
CA ALA A 243 22.21 -23.69 -1.12
C ALA A 243 22.26 -23.32 0.36
N PHE A 244 21.11 -22.96 0.95
CA PHE A 244 20.98 -22.62 2.36
C PHE A 244 21.28 -23.82 3.28
N HIS A 245 20.80 -25.02 2.95
CA HIS A 245 21.12 -26.21 3.70
C HIS A 245 22.62 -26.55 3.64
N ALA A 246 23.22 -26.52 2.45
CA ALA A 246 24.63 -26.83 2.26
C ALA A 246 25.56 -25.81 2.96
N ILE A 247 25.22 -24.51 2.91
CA ILE A 247 26.06 -23.49 3.56
C ILE A 247 26.00 -23.58 5.08
N ASN A 248 24.84 -23.95 5.65
CA ASN A 248 24.71 -24.22 7.08
C ASN A 248 25.43 -25.52 7.50
N ALA A 249 25.45 -26.55 6.64
CA ALA A 249 26.24 -27.74 6.87
C ALA A 249 27.75 -27.43 6.90
N ALA A 250 28.22 -26.55 6.01
CA ALA A 250 29.60 -26.04 6.03
C ALA A 250 29.90 -25.32 7.36
N GLN A 251 28.97 -24.46 7.83
CA GLN A 251 29.11 -23.77 9.11
C GLN A 251 29.27 -24.74 10.29
N ALA A 252 28.41 -25.76 10.37
CA ALA A 252 28.42 -26.74 11.46
C ALA A 252 29.74 -27.52 11.55
N LYS A 253 30.50 -27.58 10.44
CA LYS A 253 31.81 -28.21 10.32
C LYS A 253 32.97 -27.22 10.52
N GLY A 254 32.69 -26.00 10.98
CA GLY A 254 33.69 -24.97 11.26
C GLY A 254 34.21 -24.25 10.02
N ALA A 255 33.38 -24.06 8.99
CA ALA A 255 33.76 -23.27 7.82
C ALA A 255 34.10 -21.82 8.21
N VAL A 256 35.22 -21.34 7.67
CA VAL A 256 35.78 -20.01 7.91
C VAL A 256 36.38 -19.43 6.63
N GLY A 257 36.69 -18.14 6.65
CA GLY A 257 37.36 -17.44 5.55
C GLY A 257 36.42 -16.66 4.63
N ILE A 258 37.01 -15.73 3.88
CA ILE A 258 36.32 -14.73 3.04
C ILE A 258 35.35 -15.38 2.04
N GLU A 259 35.80 -16.44 1.38
CA GLU A 259 35.03 -17.12 0.35
C GLU A 259 33.73 -17.74 0.90
N TYR A 260 33.83 -18.41 2.06
CA TYR A 260 32.67 -18.99 2.75
C TYR A 260 31.72 -17.89 3.23
N LEU A 261 32.26 -16.88 3.91
CA LEU A 261 31.47 -15.78 4.47
C LEU A 261 30.70 -15.02 3.38
N GLY A 262 31.35 -14.67 2.28
CA GLY A 262 30.69 -13.95 1.18
C GLY A 262 29.58 -14.79 0.52
N THR A 263 29.84 -16.08 0.33
CA THR A 263 28.85 -17.02 -0.20
C THR A 263 27.65 -17.15 0.76
N ARG A 264 27.92 -17.28 2.06
CA ARG A 264 26.88 -17.35 3.10
C ARG A 264 26.02 -16.10 3.11
N ALA A 265 26.60 -14.92 3.22
CA ALA A 265 25.84 -13.67 3.28
C ALA A 265 24.93 -13.50 2.05
N SER A 266 25.42 -13.89 0.87
CA SER A 266 24.65 -13.86 -0.37
C SER A 266 23.47 -14.85 -0.35
N ILE A 267 23.71 -16.11 0.05
CA ILE A 267 22.67 -17.13 0.19
C ILE A 267 21.64 -16.73 1.26
N LEU A 268 22.07 -16.21 2.41
CA LEU A 268 21.17 -15.76 3.48
C LEU A 268 20.25 -14.63 2.98
N THR A 269 20.79 -13.69 2.22
CA THR A 269 20.01 -12.59 1.63
C THR A 269 18.96 -13.12 0.66
N GLU A 270 19.36 -14.00 -0.26
CA GLU A 270 18.46 -14.55 -1.28
C GLU A 270 17.41 -15.50 -0.69
N TYR A 271 17.81 -16.36 0.25
CA TYR A 271 16.92 -17.22 1.02
C TYR A 271 15.86 -16.39 1.74
N THR A 272 16.27 -15.30 2.38
CA THR A 272 15.31 -14.43 3.07
C THR A 272 14.31 -13.81 2.11
N ASN A 273 14.74 -13.38 0.92
CA ASN A 273 13.86 -12.78 -0.09
C ASN A 273 12.86 -13.78 -0.70
N THR A 274 13.19 -15.07 -0.73
CA THR A 274 12.39 -16.11 -1.39
C THR A 274 11.41 -16.83 -0.46
N HIS A 275 11.54 -16.65 0.85
CA HIS A 275 10.75 -17.37 1.85
C HIS A 275 9.65 -16.52 2.46
N THR A 276 8.49 -17.13 2.64
CA THR A 276 7.40 -16.57 3.45
C THR A 276 7.09 -17.53 4.59
N PRO A 277 7.20 -17.12 5.87
CA PRO A 277 7.49 -15.75 6.30
C PRO A 277 8.98 -15.37 6.18
N VAL A 278 9.27 -14.11 5.82
CA VAL A 278 10.61 -13.55 5.50
C VAL A 278 11.57 -13.54 6.71
N PRO A 279 12.51 -14.48 6.87
CA PRO A 279 13.34 -14.61 8.08
C PRO A 279 14.35 -13.47 8.28
N ARG A 280 13.89 -12.30 8.76
CA ARG A 280 14.67 -11.05 8.84
C ARG A 280 15.96 -11.13 9.65
N HIS A 281 16.06 -12.03 10.64
CA HIS A 281 17.29 -12.24 11.40
C HIS A 281 18.45 -12.72 10.51
N LEU A 282 18.18 -13.47 9.44
CA LEU A 282 19.19 -13.92 8.48
C LEU A 282 19.75 -12.76 7.65
N LEU A 283 18.94 -11.73 7.38
CA LEU A 283 19.42 -10.50 6.74
C LEU A 283 20.33 -9.70 7.69
N VAL A 284 20.05 -9.67 8.99
CA VAL A 284 20.97 -9.06 9.97
C VAL A 284 22.30 -9.81 9.98
N GLU A 285 22.27 -11.14 9.98
CA GLU A 285 23.49 -11.94 9.85
C GLU A 285 24.22 -11.65 8.52
N ALA A 286 23.51 -11.56 7.41
CA ALA A 286 24.10 -11.23 6.11
C ALA A 286 24.75 -9.84 6.08
N THR A 287 24.04 -8.81 6.56
CA THR A 287 24.60 -7.43 6.66
C THR A 287 25.83 -7.41 7.54
N ALA A 288 25.79 -8.08 8.68
CA ALA A 288 26.94 -8.24 9.57
C ALA A 288 28.16 -8.83 8.84
N ILE A 289 27.96 -9.92 8.10
CA ILE A 289 29.02 -10.56 7.33
C ILE A 289 29.54 -9.63 6.21
N PHE A 290 28.67 -8.98 5.44
CA PHE A 290 29.08 -8.07 4.37
C PHE A 290 29.85 -6.86 4.90
N ALA A 291 29.40 -6.28 6.01
CA ALA A 291 30.03 -5.14 6.64
C ALA A 291 31.46 -5.49 7.09
N ALA A 292 31.60 -6.68 7.70
CA ALA A 292 32.89 -7.27 7.98
C ALA A 292 33.74 -7.38 6.71
N LEU A 293 33.31 -8.16 5.73
CA LEU A 293 34.08 -8.41 4.51
C LEU A 293 34.53 -7.10 3.82
N GLY A 294 33.69 -6.07 3.84
CA GLY A 294 34.00 -4.75 3.29
C GLY A 294 35.24 -4.09 3.89
N ALA A 295 35.55 -4.33 5.17
CA ALA A 295 36.74 -3.78 5.82
C ALA A 295 38.05 -4.52 5.45
N GLN A 296 37.96 -5.73 4.90
CA GLN A 296 39.12 -6.52 4.47
C GLN A 296 39.35 -6.47 2.95
N LEU A 297 38.28 -6.38 2.17
CA LEU A 297 38.36 -6.39 0.72
C LEU A 297 38.93 -5.06 0.22
N ALA A 298 39.94 -5.13 -0.63
CA ALA A 298 40.30 -4.00 -1.48
C ALA A 298 39.35 -3.94 -2.69
N TYR A 299 39.29 -2.78 -3.35
CA TYR A 299 38.71 -2.69 -4.68
C TYR A 299 39.59 -3.45 -5.69
N PRO A 300 39.02 -4.10 -6.71
CA PRO A 300 37.60 -4.13 -7.11
C PRO A 300 36.65 -5.11 -6.39
N PRO A 301 37.05 -6.25 -5.77
CA PRO A 301 36.11 -7.19 -5.14
C PRO A 301 35.14 -6.57 -4.12
N LYS A 302 35.56 -5.49 -3.45
CA LYS A 302 34.72 -4.75 -2.50
C LYS A 302 33.45 -4.16 -3.13
N VAL A 303 33.44 -3.86 -4.44
CA VAL A 303 32.23 -3.38 -5.16
C VAL A 303 31.06 -4.36 -5.01
N HIS A 304 31.29 -5.64 -5.31
CA HIS A 304 30.26 -6.67 -5.22
C HIS A 304 29.75 -6.82 -3.79
N ASN A 305 30.65 -6.70 -2.81
CA ASN A 305 30.32 -6.74 -1.41
C ASN A 305 29.42 -5.56 -1.01
N ASP A 306 29.79 -4.33 -1.37
CA ASP A 306 29.00 -3.13 -1.07
C ASP A 306 27.63 -3.18 -1.75
N TYR A 307 27.55 -3.62 -3.01
CA TYR A 307 26.26 -3.84 -3.68
C TYR A 307 25.36 -4.84 -2.94
N ASN A 308 25.90 -6.00 -2.57
CA ASN A 308 25.13 -7.02 -1.86
C ASN A 308 24.76 -6.58 -0.43
N HIS A 309 25.64 -5.80 0.21
CA HIS A 309 25.35 -5.20 1.50
C HIS A 309 24.16 -4.23 1.42
N GLY A 310 24.18 -3.34 0.43
CA GLY A 310 23.06 -2.45 0.14
C GLY A 310 21.76 -3.22 -0.13
N ASN A 311 21.83 -4.34 -0.84
CA ASN A 311 20.65 -5.19 -1.09
C ASN A 311 20.07 -5.79 0.21
N ALA A 312 20.93 -6.28 1.10
CA ALA A 312 20.50 -6.83 2.38
C ALA A 312 19.89 -5.74 3.29
N LEU A 313 20.47 -4.54 3.31
CA LEU A 313 19.93 -3.37 4.02
C LEU A 313 18.59 -2.90 3.45
N LYS A 314 18.48 -2.84 2.12
CA LYS A 314 17.22 -2.54 1.41
C LYS A 314 16.12 -3.54 1.79
N ALA A 315 16.43 -4.83 1.81
CA ALA A 315 15.48 -5.88 2.17
C ALA A 315 15.01 -5.78 3.65
N LEU A 316 15.86 -5.24 4.52
CA LEU A 316 15.50 -4.90 5.89
C LEU A 316 14.71 -3.59 6.01
N GLY A 317 14.65 -2.76 4.96
CA GLY A 317 13.99 -1.45 4.94
C GLY A 317 14.87 -0.27 5.35
N TYR A 318 16.19 -0.47 5.49
CA TYR A 318 17.16 0.57 5.81
C TYR A 318 17.66 1.25 4.54
N TYR A 319 16.80 2.08 3.96
CA TYR A 319 17.02 2.64 2.63
C TYR A 319 18.16 3.66 2.61
N GLU A 320 18.27 4.54 3.62
CA GLU A 320 19.38 5.51 3.69
C GLU A 320 20.76 4.82 3.80
N GLU A 321 20.89 3.80 4.65
CA GLU A 321 22.12 3.02 4.78
C GLU A 321 22.43 2.23 3.50
N ALA A 322 21.42 1.68 2.84
CA ALA A 322 21.60 1.01 1.56
C ALA A 322 22.15 1.97 0.48
N LEU A 323 21.68 3.24 0.47
CA LEU A 323 22.18 4.26 -0.48
C LEU A 323 23.67 4.52 -0.33
N LEU A 324 24.20 4.54 0.91
CA LEU A 324 25.64 4.71 1.16
C LEU A 324 26.47 3.63 0.45
N HIS A 325 26.06 2.37 0.60
CA HIS A 325 26.78 1.25 -0.02
C HIS A 325 26.61 1.22 -1.54
N TYR A 326 25.47 1.66 -2.07
CA TYR A 326 25.30 1.83 -3.52
C TYR A 326 26.17 2.96 -4.08
N ASP A 327 26.35 4.06 -3.36
CA ASP A 327 27.24 5.16 -3.75
C ASP A 327 28.71 4.75 -3.70
N ASP A 328 29.12 3.99 -2.67
CA ASP A 328 30.46 3.40 -2.57
C ASP A 328 30.73 2.42 -3.72
N ALA A 329 29.79 1.54 -4.03
CA ALA A 329 29.91 0.63 -5.16
C ALA A 329 30.04 1.37 -6.50
N LEU A 330 29.20 2.40 -6.74
CA LEU A 330 29.22 3.18 -7.99
C LEU A 330 30.48 4.02 -8.17
N SER A 331 31.07 4.51 -7.07
CA SER A 331 32.29 5.32 -7.13
C SER A 331 33.55 4.51 -7.44
N HIS A 332 33.52 3.20 -7.20
CA HIS A 332 34.68 2.31 -7.36
C HIS A 332 34.46 1.17 -8.38
N ASP A 333 33.30 1.11 -9.03
CA ASP A 333 33.00 0.26 -10.19
C ASP A 333 32.87 1.08 -11.48
N PRO A 334 33.99 1.56 -12.04
CA PRO A 334 33.96 2.28 -13.31
C PRO A 334 33.62 1.36 -14.50
N ASP A 335 33.72 0.04 -14.35
CA ASP A 335 33.65 -0.97 -15.43
C ASP A 335 32.22 -1.36 -15.87
N ALA A 336 31.22 -0.64 -15.37
CA ALA A 336 29.82 -0.65 -15.84
C ALA A 336 29.02 -1.96 -15.67
N LEU A 337 29.64 -3.09 -15.31
CA LEU A 337 28.96 -4.40 -15.33
C LEU A 337 27.82 -4.50 -14.30
N LEU A 338 27.99 -3.93 -13.10
CA LEU A 338 26.95 -3.89 -12.07
C LEU A 338 26.26 -2.53 -11.97
N ALA A 339 26.78 -1.47 -12.60
CA ALA A 339 26.28 -0.11 -12.42
C ALA A 339 24.78 0.02 -12.69
N GLY A 340 24.26 -0.64 -13.75
CA GLY A 340 22.82 -0.67 -14.03
C GLY A 340 22.00 -1.34 -12.91
N GLN A 341 22.52 -2.41 -12.30
CA GLN A 341 21.89 -3.11 -11.16
C GLN A 341 21.86 -2.23 -9.91
N VAL A 342 23.01 -1.64 -9.57
CA VAL A 342 23.16 -0.76 -8.41
C VAL A 342 22.23 0.44 -8.55
N LEU A 343 22.21 1.10 -9.70
CA LEU A 343 21.33 2.26 -9.96
C LEU A 343 19.84 1.91 -9.90
N THR A 344 19.45 0.72 -10.39
CA THR A 344 18.06 0.25 -10.26
C THR A 344 17.67 0.12 -8.79
N ASN A 345 18.50 -0.54 -7.98
CA ASN A 345 18.19 -0.73 -6.55
C ASN A 345 18.29 0.58 -5.75
N LYS A 346 19.20 1.47 -6.14
CA LYS A 346 19.28 2.85 -5.62
C LYS A 346 17.97 3.59 -5.87
N GLY A 347 17.41 3.50 -7.08
CA GLY A 347 16.09 4.06 -7.42
C GLY A 347 14.98 3.54 -6.51
N VAL A 348 14.95 2.22 -6.26
CA VAL A 348 13.98 1.62 -5.32
C VAL A 348 14.13 2.17 -3.90
N CYS A 349 15.35 2.34 -3.38
CA CYS A 349 15.55 2.99 -2.08
C CYS A 349 15.04 4.44 -2.07
N LEU A 350 15.32 5.20 -3.13
CA LEU A 350 14.87 6.60 -3.26
C LEU A 350 13.34 6.71 -3.34
N PHE A 351 12.69 5.77 -4.01
CA PHE A 351 11.23 5.63 -4.02
C PHE A 351 10.67 5.54 -2.59
N HIS A 352 11.21 4.61 -1.79
CA HIS A 352 10.74 4.40 -0.41
C HIS A 352 11.02 5.59 0.51
N LEU A 353 12.00 6.42 0.16
CA LEU A 353 12.32 7.67 0.86
C LEU A 353 11.50 8.87 0.35
N GLY A 354 10.66 8.70 -0.68
CA GLY A 354 9.89 9.77 -1.32
C GLY A 354 10.75 10.76 -2.12
N ARG A 355 11.98 10.39 -2.48
CA ARG A 355 12.94 11.22 -3.24
C ARG A 355 12.80 10.98 -4.75
N HIS A 356 11.62 11.29 -5.28
CA HIS A 356 11.22 10.92 -6.64
C HIS A 356 12.09 11.53 -7.76
N GLU A 357 12.58 12.77 -7.61
CA GLU A 357 13.47 13.37 -8.62
C GLU A 357 14.78 12.57 -8.79
N GLU A 358 15.38 12.15 -7.68
CA GLU A 358 16.61 11.36 -7.68
C GLU A 358 16.35 9.91 -8.09
N GLU A 359 15.18 9.37 -7.74
CA GLU A 359 14.73 8.05 -8.18
C GLU A 359 14.67 7.98 -9.71
N TYR A 360 13.98 8.91 -10.37
CA TYR A 360 13.87 8.93 -11.83
C TYR A 360 15.23 9.14 -12.48
N ALA A 361 16.09 9.99 -11.92
CA ALA A 361 17.47 10.14 -12.38
C ALA A 361 18.26 8.83 -12.27
N ALA A 362 18.07 8.05 -11.20
CA ALA A 362 18.71 6.76 -11.01
C ALA A 362 18.23 5.72 -12.04
N TYR A 363 16.93 5.62 -12.30
CA TYR A 363 16.42 4.71 -13.35
C TYR A 363 16.88 5.11 -14.74
N ALA A 364 16.86 6.41 -15.08
CA ALA A 364 17.37 6.90 -16.35
C ALA A 364 18.88 6.59 -16.51
N ALA A 365 19.68 6.81 -15.47
CA ALA A 365 21.09 6.46 -15.47
C ALA A 365 21.32 4.94 -15.58
N ALA A 366 20.47 4.11 -14.94
CA ALA A 366 20.53 2.67 -15.06
C ALA A 366 20.35 2.21 -16.52
N LEU A 367 19.35 2.77 -17.21
CA LEU A 367 19.03 2.46 -18.61
C LEU A 367 20.09 3.00 -19.60
N GLN A 368 20.77 4.09 -19.27
CA GLN A 368 21.91 4.57 -20.05
C GLN A 368 23.12 3.63 -19.96
N ARG A 369 23.36 3.03 -18.79
CA ARG A 369 24.45 2.07 -18.57
C ARG A 369 24.14 0.69 -19.13
N ASP A 370 22.91 0.22 -18.93
CA ASP A 370 22.42 -1.06 -19.42
C ASP A 370 21.05 -0.86 -20.09
N PRO A 371 21.02 -0.64 -21.41
CA PRO A 371 19.77 -0.50 -22.17
C PRO A 371 18.89 -1.77 -22.16
N MET A 372 19.38 -2.93 -21.70
CA MET A 372 18.56 -4.13 -21.58
C MET A 372 18.03 -4.34 -20.15
N ARG A 373 18.27 -3.38 -19.24
CA ARG A 373 17.82 -3.41 -17.84
C ARG A 373 16.31 -3.22 -17.69
N TRP A 374 15.54 -4.25 -18.02
CA TRP A 374 14.09 -4.25 -17.91
C TRP A 374 13.59 -4.00 -16.47
N GLN A 375 14.36 -4.36 -15.45
CA GLN A 375 14.00 -4.12 -14.05
C GLN A 375 13.91 -2.62 -13.74
N ALA A 376 14.74 -1.78 -14.35
CA ALA A 376 14.65 -0.33 -14.15
C ALA A 376 13.36 0.24 -14.76
N LEU A 377 12.97 -0.23 -15.96
CA LEU A 377 11.67 0.13 -16.56
C LEU A 377 10.49 -0.33 -15.71
N SER A 378 10.54 -1.55 -15.17
CA SER A 378 9.45 -2.11 -14.36
C SER A 378 9.31 -1.41 -13.00
N CYS A 379 10.43 -1.10 -12.35
CA CYS A 379 10.42 -0.33 -11.10
C CYS A 379 9.90 1.10 -11.34
N TRP A 380 10.34 1.74 -12.43
CA TRP A 380 9.84 3.06 -12.80
C TRP A 380 8.33 3.02 -13.10
N ALA A 381 7.86 2.05 -13.89
CA ALA A 381 6.43 1.89 -14.17
C ALA A 381 5.60 1.71 -12.90
N ALA A 382 6.08 0.94 -11.93
CA ALA A 382 5.39 0.77 -10.64
C ALA A 382 5.25 2.11 -9.88
N THR A 383 6.26 2.97 -9.94
CA THR A 383 6.21 4.34 -9.39
C THR A 383 5.21 5.22 -10.14
N GLU A 384 5.24 5.20 -11.47
CA GLU A 384 4.31 6.00 -12.30
C GLU A 384 2.85 5.64 -12.04
N VAL A 385 2.54 4.36 -11.85
CA VAL A 385 1.19 3.91 -11.43
C VAL A 385 0.77 4.55 -10.11
N ARG A 386 1.67 4.65 -9.12
CA ARG A 386 1.38 5.29 -7.81
C ARG A 386 1.22 6.79 -7.90
N CYS A 387 2.00 7.41 -8.78
CA CYS A 387 1.97 8.85 -9.02
C CYS A 387 0.79 9.27 -9.91
N GLY A 388 -0.08 8.34 -10.32
CA GLY A 388 -1.26 8.64 -11.13
C GLY A 388 -0.94 8.88 -12.61
N GLN A 389 0.15 8.28 -13.12
CA GLN A 389 0.60 8.38 -14.51
C GLN A 389 0.55 7.02 -15.24
N PRO A 390 -0.64 6.39 -15.36
CA PRO A 390 -0.75 5.02 -15.87
C PRO A 390 -0.30 4.88 -17.33
N SER A 391 -0.45 5.92 -18.16
CA SER A 391 -0.04 5.88 -19.57
C SER A 391 1.47 5.79 -19.73
N HIS A 392 2.23 6.49 -18.88
CA HIS A 392 3.69 6.38 -18.88
C HIS A 392 4.12 5.00 -18.37
N ALA A 393 3.48 4.50 -17.31
CA ALA A 393 3.73 3.15 -16.80
C ALA A 393 3.49 2.06 -17.86
N GLN A 394 2.37 2.16 -18.60
CA GLN A 394 2.04 1.24 -19.68
C GLN A 394 3.14 1.25 -20.76
N HIS A 395 3.60 2.44 -21.16
CA HIS A 395 4.68 2.58 -22.14
C HIS A 395 5.99 1.91 -21.67
N LEU A 396 6.42 2.18 -20.44
CA LEU A 396 7.64 1.61 -19.86
C LEU A 396 7.60 0.08 -19.79
N LEU A 397 6.44 -0.50 -19.45
CA LEU A 397 6.26 -1.96 -19.38
C LEU A 397 6.26 -2.61 -20.77
N LEU A 398 5.60 -1.99 -21.75
CA LEU A 398 5.66 -2.44 -23.14
C LEU A 398 7.10 -2.38 -23.68
N GLU A 399 7.84 -1.33 -23.32
CA GLU A 399 9.25 -1.22 -23.67
C GLU A 399 10.09 -2.33 -23.02
N ALA A 400 9.83 -2.66 -21.74
CA ALA A 400 10.50 -3.77 -21.06
C ALA A 400 10.26 -5.11 -21.78
N PHE A 401 9.02 -5.35 -22.22
CA PHE A 401 8.63 -6.57 -22.94
C PHE A 401 9.24 -6.65 -24.34
N ALA A 402 9.40 -5.50 -25.01
CA ALA A 402 10.05 -5.42 -26.31
C ALA A 402 11.56 -5.68 -26.22
N ARG A 403 12.22 -5.17 -25.18
CA ARG A 403 13.66 -5.37 -24.95
C ARG A 403 13.98 -6.82 -24.59
N ILE A 404 13.19 -7.44 -23.70
CA ILE A 404 13.39 -8.83 -23.27
C ILE A 404 12.04 -9.58 -23.31
N PRO A 405 11.77 -10.34 -24.39
CA PRO A 405 10.52 -11.09 -24.53
C PRO A 405 10.26 -12.10 -23.40
N ALA A 406 11.33 -12.62 -22.75
CA ALA A 406 11.18 -13.53 -21.62
C ALA A 406 10.47 -12.91 -20.41
N VAL A 407 10.48 -11.57 -20.27
CA VAL A 407 9.77 -10.86 -19.19
C VAL A 407 8.26 -11.04 -19.29
N GLN A 408 7.71 -11.28 -20.48
CA GLN A 408 6.29 -11.57 -20.66
C GLN A 408 5.86 -12.84 -19.90
N GLN A 409 6.79 -13.75 -19.60
CA GLN A 409 6.50 -14.97 -18.84
C GLN A 409 6.55 -14.75 -17.32
N MET A 410 6.73 -13.50 -16.87
CA MET A 410 6.76 -13.15 -15.46
C MET A 410 5.38 -12.60 -15.02
N PRO A 411 4.68 -13.26 -14.06
CA PRO A 411 3.31 -12.89 -13.69
C PRO A 411 3.17 -11.48 -13.12
N ALA A 412 4.16 -10.98 -12.37
CA ALA A 412 4.06 -9.69 -11.70
C ALA A 412 4.08 -8.53 -12.71
N GLU A 413 4.93 -8.62 -13.72
CA GLU A 413 5.09 -7.64 -14.78
C GLU A 413 3.93 -7.70 -15.78
N ALA A 414 3.46 -8.91 -16.13
CA ALA A 414 2.25 -9.08 -16.94
C ALA A 414 1.03 -8.46 -16.24
N TYR A 415 0.88 -8.69 -14.93
CA TYR A 415 -0.17 -8.05 -14.13
C TYR A 415 -0.02 -6.53 -14.08
N ALA A 416 1.20 -6.03 -13.89
CA ALA A 416 1.45 -4.59 -13.84
C ALA A 416 1.04 -3.90 -15.16
N LEU A 417 1.30 -4.54 -16.31
CA LEU A 417 0.89 -4.00 -17.60
C LEU A 417 -0.62 -4.05 -17.78
N ALA A 418 -1.26 -5.15 -17.36
CA ALA A 418 -2.72 -5.24 -17.35
C ALA A 418 -3.34 -4.12 -16.51
N TYR A 419 -2.79 -3.88 -15.31
CA TYR A 419 -3.28 -2.87 -14.39
C TYR A 419 -3.09 -1.45 -14.93
N ALA A 420 -1.90 -1.13 -15.45
CA ALA A 420 -1.64 0.17 -16.07
C ALA A 420 -2.59 0.42 -17.26
N SER A 421 -2.79 -0.60 -18.11
CA SER A 421 -3.71 -0.53 -19.27
C SER A 421 -5.17 -0.30 -18.83
N TYR A 422 -5.60 -0.97 -17.77
CA TYR A 422 -6.95 -0.76 -17.20
C TYR A 422 -7.15 0.68 -16.72
N GLN A 423 -6.14 1.26 -16.06
CA GLN A 423 -6.17 2.65 -15.61
C GLN A 423 -6.13 3.66 -16.76
N CYS A 424 -5.61 3.26 -17.92
CA CYS A 424 -5.67 4.02 -19.18
C CYS A 424 -7.00 3.85 -19.93
N GLU A 425 -7.96 3.09 -19.40
CA GLU A 425 -9.21 2.69 -20.08
C GLU A 425 -8.97 1.86 -21.36
N ASP A 426 -7.78 1.31 -21.54
CA ASP A 426 -7.45 0.34 -22.59
C ASP A 426 -7.83 -1.08 -22.12
N PHE A 427 -9.14 -1.32 -22.07
CA PHE A 427 -9.71 -2.57 -21.55
C PHE A 427 -9.36 -3.80 -22.39
N ALA A 428 -9.08 -3.64 -23.68
CA ALA A 428 -8.68 -4.74 -24.56
C ALA A 428 -7.28 -5.26 -24.19
N THR A 429 -6.30 -4.35 -24.08
CA THR A 429 -4.94 -4.68 -23.63
C THR A 429 -4.95 -5.17 -22.18
N ALA A 430 -5.76 -4.55 -21.32
CA ALA A 430 -5.92 -4.98 -19.93
C ALA A 430 -6.44 -6.42 -19.82
N ALA A 431 -7.52 -6.76 -20.53
CA ALA A 431 -8.08 -8.11 -20.54
C ALA A 431 -7.08 -9.14 -21.07
N HIS A 432 -6.36 -8.80 -22.15
CA HIS A 432 -5.33 -9.68 -22.73
C HIS A 432 -4.23 -10.03 -21.72
N TRP A 433 -3.60 -9.03 -21.11
CA TRP A 433 -2.50 -9.27 -20.16
C TRP A 433 -2.98 -9.82 -18.81
N ALA A 434 -4.21 -9.51 -18.39
CA ALA A 434 -4.82 -10.12 -17.22
C ALA A 434 -5.06 -11.62 -17.45
N GLN A 435 -5.59 -12.01 -18.62
CA GLN A 435 -5.74 -13.43 -18.99
C GLN A 435 -4.39 -14.14 -19.02
N HIS A 436 -3.38 -13.54 -19.67
CA HIS A 436 -2.03 -14.09 -19.71
C HIS A 436 -1.44 -14.31 -18.31
N THR A 437 -1.68 -13.38 -17.38
CA THR A 437 -1.28 -13.53 -15.98
C THR A 437 -1.98 -14.72 -15.31
N VAL A 438 -3.28 -14.89 -15.55
CA VAL A 438 -4.07 -16.03 -15.04
C VAL A 438 -3.59 -17.35 -15.64
N ASP A 439 -3.19 -17.37 -16.91
CA ASP A 439 -2.64 -18.57 -17.56
C ASP A 439 -1.31 -18.99 -16.93
N LEU A 440 -0.48 -18.02 -16.52
CA LEU A 440 0.77 -18.28 -15.78
C LEU A 440 0.52 -18.66 -14.31
N ARG A 441 -0.50 -18.07 -13.67
CA ARG A 441 -0.90 -18.32 -12.28
C ARG A 441 -2.42 -18.32 -12.12
N PRO A 442 -3.07 -19.48 -12.23
CA PRO A 442 -4.54 -19.58 -12.17
C PRO A 442 -5.16 -19.05 -10.88
N GLU A 443 -4.44 -19.15 -9.77
CA GLU A 443 -4.86 -18.66 -8.46
C GLU A 443 -4.63 -17.16 -8.21
N HIS A 444 -4.12 -16.40 -9.20
CA HIS A 444 -3.81 -14.98 -9.05
C HIS A 444 -5.09 -14.10 -9.00
N ARG A 445 -5.68 -14.00 -7.81
CA ARG A 445 -6.96 -13.32 -7.54
C ARG A 445 -7.09 -11.92 -8.14
N ARG A 446 -6.04 -11.09 -8.02
CA ARG A 446 -6.07 -9.72 -8.56
C ARG A 446 -6.14 -9.69 -10.09
N ALA A 447 -5.57 -10.68 -10.75
CA ALA A 447 -5.59 -10.78 -12.20
C ALA A 447 -6.96 -11.29 -12.67
N LEU A 448 -7.56 -12.27 -11.98
CA LEU A 448 -8.94 -12.71 -12.21
C LEU A 448 -9.93 -11.55 -12.09
N ARG A 449 -9.81 -10.75 -11.02
CA ARG A 449 -10.62 -9.53 -10.84
C ARG A 449 -10.45 -8.57 -12.01
N LEU A 450 -9.20 -8.25 -12.36
CA LEU A 450 -8.92 -7.29 -13.42
C LEU A 450 -9.42 -7.77 -14.78
N LEU A 451 -9.26 -9.07 -15.07
CA LEU A 451 -9.77 -9.72 -16.27
C LEU A 451 -11.30 -9.58 -16.36
N ALA A 452 -12.01 -9.96 -15.29
CA ALA A 452 -13.47 -9.89 -15.25
C ALA A 452 -14.00 -8.46 -15.41
N LEU A 453 -13.38 -7.49 -14.73
CA LEU A 453 -13.74 -6.08 -14.86
C LEU A 453 -13.46 -5.51 -16.26
N SER A 454 -12.30 -5.85 -16.84
CA SER A 454 -11.93 -5.40 -18.20
C SER A 454 -12.88 -5.96 -19.25
N LEU A 455 -13.19 -7.26 -19.17
CA LEU A 455 -14.16 -7.90 -20.06
C LEU A 455 -15.58 -7.35 -19.87
N SER A 456 -15.97 -6.99 -18.64
CA SER A 456 -17.25 -6.34 -18.37
C SER A 456 -17.35 -4.96 -19.05
N HIS A 457 -16.28 -4.17 -19.06
CA HIS A 457 -16.26 -2.90 -19.77
C HIS A 457 -16.34 -3.08 -21.29
N LEU A 458 -15.60 -4.03 -21.85
CA LEU A 458 -15.69 -4.38 -23.28
C LEU A 458 -17.08 -4.91 -23.64
N TRP A 459 -17.69 -5.69 -22.75
CA TRP A 459 -19.03 -6.22 -22.96
C TRP A 459 -20.11 -5.12 -23.02
N ARG A 460 -19.97 -4.04 -22.24
CA ARG A 460 -20.90 -2.89 -22.30
C ARG A 460 -20.91 -2.20 -23.66
N SER A 461 -19.83 -2.30 -24.44
CA SER A 461 -19.76 -1.75 -25.81
C SER A 461 -20.00 -2.81 -26.89
N ASP A 462 -19.61 -4.06 -26.65
CA ASP A 462 -19.74 -5.18 -27.60
C ASP A 462 -20.19 -6.46 -26.88
N LEU A 463 -21.43 -6.87 -27.13
CA LEU A 463 -22.06 -8.03 -26.48
C LEU A 463 -21.34 -9.35 -26.77
N THR A 464 -20.45 -9.42 -27.76
CA THR A 464 -19.67 -10.64 -28.06
C THR A 464 -18.74 -11.07 -26.93
N TYR A 465 -18.35 -10.15 -26.04
CA TYR A 465 -17.53 -10.45 -24.87
C TYR A 465 -18.31 -11.11 -23.71
N GLY A 466 -19.64 -11.21 -23.82
CA GLY A 466 -20.51 -11.67 -22.73
C GLY A 466 -20.16 -13.07 -22.18
N GLU A 467 -19.94 -14.05 -23.06
CA GLU A 467 -19.59 -15.42 -22.63
C GLU A 467 -18.20 -15.49 -21.98
N VAL A 468 -17.25 -14.69 -22.46
CA VAL A 468 -15.89 -14.66 -21.88
C VAL A 468 -15.93 -13.96 -20.52
N ALA A 469 -16.69 -12.88 -20.38
CA ALA A 469 -16.90 -12.17 -19.13
C ALA A 469 -17.54 -13.08 -18.06
N VAL A 470 -18.58 -13.84 -18.43
CA VAL A 470 -19.22 -14.82 -17.52
C VAL A 470 -18.19 -15.83 -16.99
N ARG A 471 -17.37 -16.41 -17.88
CA ARG A 471 -16.34 -17.39 -17.47
C ARG A 471 -15.31 -16.78 -16.50
N ALA A 472 -14.86 -15.56 -16.77
CA ALA A 472 -13.92 -14.87 -15.89
C ALA A 472 -14.52 -14.60 -14.50
N TYR A 473 -15.77 -14.15 -14.43
CA TYR A 473 -16.47 -13.94 -13.16
C TYR A 473 -16.72 -15.23 -12.40
N GLN A 474 -17.06 -16.34 -13.08
CA GLN A 474 -17.20 -17.65 -12.45
C GLN A 474 -15.88 -18.14 -11.84
N GLN A 475 -14.76 -17.96 -12.54
CA GLN A 475 -13.43 -18.29 -12.01
C GLN A 475 -13.08 -17.42 -10.79
N TRP A 476 -13.34 -16.12 -10.86
CA TRP A 476 -13.11 -15.22 -9.72
C TRP A 476 -13.99 -15.60 -8.52
N LEU A 477 -15.29 -15.87 -8.73
CA LEU A 477 -16.21 -16.31 -7.69
C LEU A 477 -15.77 -17.64 -7.06
N ALA A 478 -15.23 -18.58 -7.84
CA ALA A 478 -14.71 -19.83 -7.29
C ALA A 478 -13.55 -19.62 -6.31
N SER A 479 -12.75 -18.55 -6.49
CA SER A 479 -11.67 -18.18 -5.57
C SER A 479 -12.16 -17.45 -4.31
N GLU A 480 -13.29 -16.72 -4.41
CA GLU A 480 -13.89 -15.92 -3.33
C GLU A 480 -15.42 -16.08 -3.31
N PRO A 481 -15.95 -17.26 -2.88
CA PRO A 481 -17.36 -17.63 -3.09
C PRO A 481 -18.40 -16.77 -2.37
N GLN A 482 -17.95 -15.98 -1.40
CA GLN A 482 -18.82 -15.15 -0.54
C GLN A 482 -18.74 -13.65 -0.88
N ASP A 483 -17.92 -13.26 -1.87
CA ASP A 483 -17.83 -11.85 -2.24
C ASP A 483 -19.07 -11.42 -3.05
N MET A 484 -19.96 -10.69 -2.36
CA MET A 484 -21.22 -10.20 -2.92
C MET A 484 -21.02 -9.25 -4.10
N PHE A 485 -19.88 -8.57 -4.20
CA PHE A 485 -19.57 -7.73 -5.36
C PHE A 485 -19.48 -8.59 -6.63
N ILE A 486 -18.80 -9.73 -6.55
CA ILE A 486 -18.65 -10.67 -7.67
C ILE A 486 -19.99 -11.24 -8.07
N VAL A 487 -20.78 -11.68 -7.09
CA VAL A 487 -22.13 -12.22 -7.30
C VAL A 487 -23.01 -11.21 -8.04
N LYS A 488 -23.01 -9.95 -7.58
CA LYS A 488 -23.77 -8.87 -8.19
C LYS A 488 -23.33 -8.59 -9.63
N GLU A 489 -22.03 -8.49 -9.90
CA GLU A 489 -21.54 -8.25 -11.26
C GLU A 489 -21.87 -9.41 -12.20
N LEU A 490 -21.68 -10.66 -11.76
CA LEU A 490 -22.03 -11.84 -12.55
C LEU A 490 -23.54 -11.91 -12.83
N TYR A 491 -24.36 -11.61 -11.82
CA TYR A 491 -25.80 -11.52 -11.97
C TYR A 491 -26.20 -10.50 -13.06
N LEU A 492 -25.62 -9.29 -13.03
CA LEU A 492 -25.90 -8.26 -14.04
C LEU A 492 -25.51 -8.72 -15.45
N VAL A 493 -24.35 -9.39 -15.59
CA VAL A 493 -23.90 -9.94 -16.87
C VAL A 493 -24.85 -11.05 -17.36
N TYR A 494 -25.34 -11.92 -16.46
CA TYR A 494 -26.34 -12.93 -16.83
C TYR A 494 -27.65 -12.30 -17.32
N ARG A 495 -28.21 -11.37 -16.55
CA ARG A 495 -29.47 -10.70 -16.90
C ARG A 495 -29.38 -10.01 -18.25
N ALA A 496 -28.27 -9.32 -18.50
CA ALA A 496 -28.11 -8.56 -19.73
C ALA A 496 -27.75 -9.43 -20.96
N ASN A 497 -27.23 -10.65 -20.76
CA ASN A 497 -27.08 -11.66 -21.82
C ASN A 497 -28.34 -12.54 -22.01
N GLY A 498 -29.45 -12.26 -21.31
CA GLY A 498 -30.68 -13.06 -21.38
C GLY A 498 -30.58 -14.43 -20.69
N ALA A 499 -29.55 -14.65 -19.87
CA ALA A 499 -29.28 -15.88 -19.12
C ALA A 499 -30.04 -15.89 -17.78
N ASP A 500 -31.36 -15.63 -17.81
CA ASP A 500 -32.18 -15.44 -16.60
C ASP A 500 -32.27 -16.71 -15.73
N ALA A 501 -32.10 -17.90 -16.32
CA ALA A 501 -32.05 -19.14 -15.56
C ALA A 501 -30.80 -19.22 -14.66
N GLN A 502 -29.63 -18.88 -15.22
CA GLN A 502 -28.37 -18.85 -14.45
C GLN A 502 -28.36 -17.70 -13.43
N ALA A 503 -28.97 -16.55 -13.75
CA ALA A 503 -29.13 -15.45 -12.79
C ALA A 503 -29.92 -15.89 -11.55
N ARG A 504 -31.05 -16.57 -11.74
CA ARG A 504 -31.86 -17.13 -10.63
C ARG A 504 -31.12 -18.18 -9.82
N GLU A 505 -30.41 -19.08 -10.48
CA GLU A 505 -29.62 -20.11 -9.82
C GLU A 505 -28.53 -19.49 -8.94
N LEU A 506 -27.82 -18.47 -9.46
CA LEU A 506 -26.80 -17.73 -8.72
C LEU A 506 -27.36 -17.07 -7.45
N VAL A 507 -28.51 -16.39 -7.55
CA VAL A 507 -29.17 -15.76 -6.39
C VAL A 507 -29.61 -16.80 -5.36
N GLY A 508 -30.14 -17.94 -5.80
CA GLY A 508 -30.57 -19.03 -4.92
C GLY A 508 -29.41 -19.77 -4.24
N ALA A 509 -28.24 -19.85 -4.89
CA ALA A 509 -27.03 -20.45 -4.33
C ALA A 509 -26.30 -19.53 -3.35
N THR A 510 -26.51 -18.22 -3.45
CA THR A 510 -25.85 -17.20 -2.62
C THR A 510 -26.38 -17.26 -1.19
N LYS A 511 -25.46 -17.30 -0.21
CA LYS A 511 -25.77 -17.23 1.22
C LYS A 511 -25.11 -16.02 1.84
N LEU A 512 -25.90 -15.16 2.48
CA LEU A 512 -25.39 -14.08 3.30
C LEU A 512 -24.73 -14.64 4.57
N THR A 513 -23.63 -14.02 4.99
CA THR A 513 -23.00 -14.28 6.28
C THR A 513 -23.69 -13.45 7.37
N ASP A 514 -23.56 -13.86 8.63
CA ASP A 514 -24.17 -13.16 9.77
C ASP A 514 -23.61 -11.74 9.96
N ASP A 515 -22.41 -11.47 9.45
CA ASP A 515 -21.69 -10.20 9.49
C ASP A 515 -21.76 -9.42 8.15
N ALA A 516 -22.74 -9.71 7.30
CA ALA A 516 -22.88 -9.09 5.99
C ALA A 516 -22.89 -7.55 6.08
N SER A 517 -22.08 -6.91 5.23
CA SER A 517 -22.01 -5.46 5.15
C SER A 517 -23.30 -4.85 4.61
N THR A 518 -23.55 -3.57 4.91
CA THR A 518 -24.68 -2.79 4.36
C THR A 518 -24.76 -2.91 2.83
N ALA A 519 -23.62 -2.85 2.13
CA ALA A 519 -23.55 -3.02 0.69
C ALA A 519 -23.96 -4.43 0.25
N SER A 520 -23.55 -5.46 0.99
CA SER A 520 -23.91 -6.86 0.68
C SER A 520 -25.40 -7.11 0.84
N LEU A 521 -26.00 -6.60 1.93
CA LEU A 521 -27.44 -6.65 2.16
C LEU A 521 -28.20 -5.92 1.04
N PHE A 522 -27.72 -4.74 0.63
CA PHE A 522 -28.32 -3.97 -0.44
C PHE A 522 -28.24 -4.69 -1.81
N TYR A 523 -27.07 -5.21 -2.19
CA TYR A 523 -26.93 -5.91 -3.46
C TYR A 523 -27.76 -7.19 -3.51
N TYR A 524 -27.75 -7.98 -2.43
CA TYR A 524 -28.55 -9.20 -2.36
C TYR A 524 -30.06 -8.90 -2.37
N GLY A 525 -30.49 -7.90 -1.60
CA GLY A 525 -31.88 -7.41 -1.62
C GLY A 525 -32.31 -6.92 -3.00
N SER A 526 -31.43 -6.24 -3.73
CA SER A 526 -31.70 -5.76 -5.10
C SER A 526 -31.90 -6.90 -6.07
N MET A 527 -31.05 -7.93 -6.01
CA MET A 527 -31.20 -9.12 -6.86
C MET A 527 -32.49 -9.89 -6.52
N LEU A 528 -32.83 -10.05 -5.24
CA LEU A 528 -34.09 -10.67 -4.83
C LEU A 528 -35.31 -9.88 -5.32
N ALA A 529 -35.26 -8.55 -5.25
CA ALA A 529 -36.31 -7.68 -5.77
C ALA A 529 -36.51 -7.89 -7.27
N ASP A 530 -35.43 -7.92 -8.04
CA ASP A 530 -35.48 -8.10 -9.49
C ASP A 530 -35.98 -9.50 -9.89
N GLU A 531 -35.86 -10.51 -9.02
CA GLU A 531 -36.42 -11.86 -9.18
C GLU A 531 -37.87 -11.99 -8.64
N GLY A 532 -38.45 -10.91 -8.11
CA GLY A 532 -39.84 -10.88 -7.62
C GLY A 532 -40.00 -11.26 -6.14
N HIS A 533 -38.92 -11.51 -5.40
CA HIS A 533 -38.95 -11.84 -3.97
C HIS A 533 -39.01 -10.58 -3.09
N HIS A 534 -40.05 -9.77 -3.27
CA HIS A 534 -40.13 -8.42 -2.70
C HIS A 534 -40.12 -8.37 -1.17
N ASP A 535 -40.81 -9.28 -0.47
CA ASP A 535 -40.84 -9.30 1.00
C ASP A 535 -39.45 -9.59 1.60
N ALA A 536 -38.68 -10.47 0.97
CA ALA A 536 -37.32 -10.79 1.39
C ALA A 536 -36.39 -9.60 1.13
N ALA A 537 -36.53 -8.96 -0.03
CA ALA A 537 -35.77 -7.76 -0.39
C ALA A 537 -36.02 -6.61 0.59
N ILE A 538 -37.29 -6.33 0.94
CA ILE A 538 -37.66 -5.28 1.91
C ILE A 538 -36.96 -5.50 3.24
N ARG A 539 -37.03 -6.72 3.81
CA ARG A 539 -36.37 -7.04 5.09
C ARG A 539 -34.87 -6.78 5.05
N LEU A 540 -34.20 -7.15 3.95
CA LEU A 540 -32.76 -6.93 3.80
C LEU A 540 -32.42 -5.45 3.68
N PHE A 541 -33.24 -4.67 2.97
CA PHE A 541 -33.04 -3.24 2.88
C PHE A 541 -33.32 -2.52 4.20
N GLU A 542 -34.32 -2.93 4.97
CA GLU A 542 -34.56 -2.41 6.33
C GLU A 542 -33.39 -2.71 7.26
N GLN A 543 -32.83 -3.92 7.19
CA GLN A 543 -31.61 -4.28 7.92
C GLN A 543 -30.42 -3.42 7.49
N ALA A 544 -30.23 -3.22 6.18
CA ALA A 544 -29.16 -2.37 5.65
C ALA A 544 -29.32 -0.91 6.12
N GLN A 545 -30.53 -0.38 6.07
CA GLN A 545 -30.88 0.97 6.50
C GLN A 545 -30.66 1.15 8.02
N ALA A 546 -31.00 0.15 8.83
CA ALA A 546 -30.78 0.18 10.28
C ALA A 546 -29.28 0.13 10.64
N ALA A 547 -28.46 -0.57 9.85
CA ALA A 547 -27.02 -0.66 10.05
C ALA A 547 -26.30 0.62 9.62
N THR A 548 -26.62 1.15 8.44
CA THR A 548 -26.07 2.41 7.93
C THR A 548 -27.12 3.13 7.09
N PRO A 549 -27.72 4.21 7.61
CA PRO A 549 -28.72 4.97 6.88
C PRO A 549 -28.14 5.61 5.62
N GLU A 550 -28.48 5.07 4.45
CA GLU A 550 -27.97 5.53 3.17
C GLU A 550 -29.12 5.88 2.22
N ARG A 551 -29.04 7.03 1.55
CA ARG A 551 -30.15 7.57 0.75
C ARG A 551 -30.58 6.65 -0.40
N TYR A 552 -29.63 5.97 -1.02
CA TYR A 552 -29.93 5.06 -2.13
C TYR A 552 -30.73 3.82 -1.65
N ILE A 553 -30.59 3.42 -0.38
CA ILE A 553 -31.35 2.33 0.23
C ILE A 553 -32.78 2.80 0.48
N VAL A 554 -32.96 3.99 1.10
CA VAL A 554 -34.28 4.60 1.33
C VAL A 554 -35.04 4.78 0.01
N HIS A 555 -34.36 5.23 -1.03
CA HIS A 555 -34.96 5.38 -2.36
C HIS A 555 -35.44 4.03 -2.93
N ARG A 556 -34.62 2.98 -2.84
CA ARG A 556 -34.98 1.64 -3.32
C ARG A 556 -36.12 1.01 -2.51
N LEU A 557 -36.13 1.20 -1.19
CA LEU A 557 -37.23 0.81 -0.29
C LEU A 557 -38.54 1.50 -0.66
N GLY A 558 -38.52 2.82 -0.83
CA GLY A 558 -39.70 3.59 -1.22
C GLY A 558 -40.32 3.08 -2.52
N HIS A 559 -39.48 2.76 -3.51
CA HIS A 559 -39.93 2.21 -4.78
C HIS A 559 -40.56 0.82 -4.63
N LEU A 560 -39.97 -0.06 -3.83
CA LEU A 560 -40.56 -1.38 -3.57
C LEU A 560 -41.89 -1.28 -2.82
N TYR A 561 -41.98 -0.42 -1.81
CA TYR A 561 -43.23 -0.16 -1.11
C TYR A 561 -44.32 0.35 -2.05
N GLN A 562 -43.97 1.28 -2.94
CA GLN A 562 -44.90 1.79 -3.95
C GLN A 562 -45.39 0.67 -4.89
N GLN A 563 -44.49 -0.19 -5.37
CA GLN A 563 -44.83 -1.32 -6.24
C GLN A 563 -45.74 -2.35 -5.55
N GLN A 564 -45.63 -2.51 -4.22
CA GLN A 564 -46.51 -3.36 -3.41
C GLN A 564 -47.83 -2.68 -3.00
N GLY A 565 -48.03 -1.41 -3.35
CA GLY A 565 -49.20 -0.62 -2.93
C GLY A 565 -49.14 -0.15 -1.48
N TRP A 566 -47.98 -0.25 -0.82
CA TRP A 566 -47.76 0.22 0.56
C TRP A 566 -47.41 1.71 0.55
N TYR A 567 -48.34 2.52 0.04
CA TYR A 567 -48.11 3.92 -0.28
C TYR A 567 -47.70 4.77 0.94
N ARG A 568 -48.15 4.43 2.16
CA ARG A 568 -47.76 5.19 3.37
C ARG A 568 -46.29 5.02 3.71
N GLN A 569 -45.79 3.79 3.66
CA GLN A 569 -44.38 3.47 3.87
C GLN A 569 -43.53 4.11 2.76
N ALA A 570 -43.99 4.04 1.51
CA ALA A 570 -43.34 4.69 0.38
C ALA A 570 -43.24 6.22 0.57
N ILE A 571 -44.32 6.88 0.98
CA ILE A 571 -44.35 8.33 1.26
C ILE A 571 -43.35 8.68 2.37
N SER A 572 -43.25 7.87 3.42
CA SER A 572 -42.30 8.10 4.51
C SER A 572 -40.85 8.06 4.00
N CYS A 573 -40.51 7.06 3.18
CA CYS A 573 -39.18 6.97 2.55
C CYS A 573 -38.89 8.17 1.63
N TYR A 574 -39.83 8.55 0.76
CA TYR A 574 -39.61 9.68 -0.14
C TYR A 574 -39.55 11.03 0.58
N ALA A 575 -40.28 11.19 1.68
CA ALA A 575 -40.22 12.39 2.51
C ALA A 575 -38.84 12.60 3.14
N GLU A 576 -38.15 11.53 3.55
CA GLU A 576 -36.79 11.58 4.10
C GLU A 576 -35.74 12.06 3.07
N LEU A 577 -36.03 11.93 1.77
CA LEU A 577 -35.11 12.31 0.69
C LEU A 577 -35.25 13.77 0.26
N LEU A 578 -36.25 14.49 0.75
CA LEU A 578 -36.43 15.92 0.48
C LEU A 578 -35.45 16.78 1.30
N PRO A 579 -34.95 17.91 0.74
CA PRO A 579 -35.37 18.56 -0.51
C PRO A 579 -34.53 18.19 -1.75
N GLU A 580 -33.65 17.19 -1.68
CA GLU A 580 -32.75 16.86 -2.78
C GLU A 580 -33.45 16.04 -3.88
N MET A 581 -33.09 16.30 -5.15
CA MET A 581 -33.79 15.72 -6.33
C MET A 581 -35.31 15.93 -6.26
N GLU A 582 -35.72 17.15 -5.89
CA GLU A 582 -37.11 17.53 -5.60
C GLU A 582 -38.10 17.06 -6.68
N THR A 583 -37.77 17.21 -7.96
CA THR A 583 -38.66 16.80 -9.07
C THR A 583 -38.92 15.30 -9.13
N THR A 584 -37.92 14.47 -8.81
CA THR A 584 -38.04 13.01 -8.90
C THR A 584 -38.85 12.47 -7.73
N HIS A 585 -38.51 12.88 -6.50
CA HIS A 585 -39.19 12.41 -5.30
C HIS A 585 -40.61 12.98 -5.17
N LEU A 586 -40.85 14.22 -5.57
CA LEU A 586 -42.21 14.76 -5.64
C LEU A 586 -43.08 14.01 -6.66
N ALA A 587 -42.54 13.57 -7.80
CA ALA A 587 -43.29 12.77 -8.75
C ALA A 587 -43.75 11.43 -8.13
N TYR A 588 -42.86 10.74 -7.41
CA TYR A 588 -43.22 9.53 -6.69
C TYR A 588 -44.24 9.77 -5.56
N LEU A 589 -44.10 10.89 -4.84
CA LEU A 589 -45.07 11.30 -3.82
C LEU A 589 -46.46 11.56 -4.41
N ALA A 590 -46.55 12.26 -5.56
CA ALA A 590 -47.82 12.49 -6.25
C ALA A 590 -48.51 11.17 -6.63
N ASP A 591 -47.76 10.22 -7.18
CA ASP A 591 -48.28 8.89 -7.52
C ASP A 591 -48.74 8.11 -6.26
N CYS A 592 -48.02 8.22 -5.13
CA CYS A 592 -48.40 7.58 -3.88
C CYS A 592 -49.65 8.20 -3.24
N PHE A 593 -49.77 9.53 -3.22
CA PHE A 593 -50.96 10.22 -2.69
C PHE A 593 -52.20 9.93 -3.56
N ALA A 594 -52.04 9.87 -4.89
CA ALA A 594 -53.10 9.41 -5.77
C ALA A 594 -53.54 7.97 -5.46
N GLY A 595 -52.58 7.08 -5.16
CA GLY A 595 -52.86 5.70 -4.73
C GLY A 595 -53.57 5.58 -3.38
N LEU A 596 -53.42 6.57 -2.50
CA LEU A 596 -54.17 6.70 -1.24
C LEU A 596 -55.51 7.43 -1.39
N HIS A 597 -55.87 7.85 -2.61
CA HIS A 597 -57.04 8.69 -2.90
C HIS A 597 -57.02 10.08 -2.21
N ASP A 598 -55.85 10.54 -1.74
CA ASP A 598 -55.66 11.92 -1.27
C ASP A 598 -55.37 12.83 -2.48
N TYR A 599 -56.41 13.06 -3.27
CA TYR A 599 -56.31 13.86 -4.48
C TYR A 599 -55.99 15.32 -4.18
N ALA A 600 -56.40 15.85 -3.03
CA ALA A 600 -56.08 17.21 -2.60
C ALA A 600 -54.56 17.41 -2.45
N THR A 601 -53.88 16.52 -1.72
CA THR A 601 -52.42 16.59 -1.59
C THR A 601 -51.70 16.26 -2.91
N CYS A 602 -52.20 15.29 -3.68
CA CYS A 602 -51.69 14.96 -5.01
C CYS A 602 -51.68 16.19 -5.95
N ILE A 603 -52.77 16.95 -5.97
CA ILE A 603 -52.91 18.19 -6.75
C ILE A 603 -51.84 19.20 -6.33
N LEU A 604 -51.65 19.44 -5.03
CA LEU A 604 -50.63 20.38 -4.53
C LEU A 604 -49.20 19.97 -4.96
N VAL A 605 -48.88 18.68 -4.91
CA VAL A 605 -47.57 18.16 -5.34
C VAL A 605 -47.38 18.31 -6.85
N LEU A 606 -48.39 17.99 -7.66
CA LEU A 606 -48.36 18.15 -9.12
C LEU A 606 -48.23 19.61 -9.54
N LEU A 607 -48.89 20.52 -8.83
CA LEU A 607 -48.75 21.95 -9.06
C LEU A 607 -47.33 22.43 -8.76
N ARG A 608 -46.72 21.97 -7.65
CA ARG A 608 -45.31 22.25 -7.35
C ARG A 608 -44.40 21.74 -8.47
N LEU A 609 -44.59 20.50 -8.92
CA LEU A 609 -43.84 19.92 -10.04
C LEU A 609 -43.96 20.78 -11.32
N LEU A 610 -45.16 21.26 -11.64
CA LEU A 610 -45.39 22.12 -12.81
C LEU A 610 -44.81 23.54 -12.65
N THR A 611 -44.59 24.03 -11.44
CA THR A 611 -43.81 25.27 -11.22
C THR A 611 -42.32 25.07 -11.49
N LEU A 612 -41.81 23.84 -11.33
CA LEU A 612 -40.41 23.48 -11.59
C LEU A 612 -40.18 23.13 -13.07
N GLN A 613 -41.09 22.38 -13.70
CA GLN A 613 -41.07 22.05 -15.13
C GLN A 613 -42.49 22.13 -15.72
N SER A 614 -42.80 23.27 -16.32
CA SER A 614 -44.14 23.57 -16.84
C SER A 614 -44.53 22.79 -18.10
N ASP A 615 -43.55 22.24 -18.81
CA ASP A 615 -43.70 21.57 -20.10
C ASP A 615 -43.95 20.06 -20.01
N ASN A 616 -44.01 19.49 -18.80
CA ASN A 616 -44.21 18.05 -18.60
C ASN A 616 -45.67 17.63 -18.81
N ALA A 617 -45.97 17.11 -20.02
CA ALA A 617 -47.31 16.67 -20.40
C ALA A 617 -47.89 15.57 -19.49
N ARG A 618 -47.04 14.68 -18.93
CA ARG A 618 -47.49 13.62 -18.02
C ARG A 618 -48.06 14.19 -16.74
N TRP A 619 -47.41 15.19 -16.15
CA TRP A 619 -47.88 15.82 -14.92
C TRP A 619 -49.17 16.62 -15.13
N TRP A 620 -49.33 17.26 -16.28
CA TRP A 620 -50.60 17.89 -16.66
C TRP A 620 -51.74 16.89 -16.80
N SER A 621 -51.50 15.74 -17.40
CA SER A 621 -52.48 14.65 -17.51
C SER A 621 -52.87 14.13 -16.12
N ASN A 622 -51.89 13.83 -15.27
CA ASN A 622 -52.12 13.40 -13.89
C ASN A 622 -52.89 14.46 -13.08
N LEU A 623 -52.60 15.75 -13.26
CA LEU A 623 -53.30 16.84 -12.58
C LEU A 623 -54.77 16.92 -12.97
N ARG A 624 -55.08 16.80 -14.27
CA ARG A 624 -56.48 16.78 -14.74
C ARG A 624 -57.24 15.57 -14.19
N GLY A 625 -56.58 14.40 -14.15
CA GLY A 625 -57.15 13.18 -13.55
C GLY A 625 -57.44 13.36 -12.05
N ALA A 626 -56.49 13.89 -11.29
CA ALA A 626 -56.66 14.13 -9.86
C ALA A 626 -57.75 15.18 -9.57
N LEU A 627 -57.83 16.25 -10.36
CA LEU A 627 -58.89 17.26 -10.24
C LEU A 627 -60.29 16.70 -10.53
N ALA A 628 -60.41 15.79 -11.49
CA ALA A 628 -61.68 15.13 -11.79
C ALA A 628 -62.13 14.17 -10.68
N ALA A 629 -61.18 13.57 -9.96
CA ALA A 629 -61.45 12.63 -8.87
C ALA A 629 -61.57 13.30 -7.49
N CYS A 630 -61.22 14.58 -7.36
CA CYS A 630 -61.26 15.30 -6.09
C CYS A 630 -62.69 15.79 -5.78
N GLU A 631 -63.29 15.25 -4.71
CA GLU A 631 -64.64 15.65 -4.26
C GLU A 631 -64.65 16.95 -3.42
N GLU A 632 -63.47 17.43 -2.98
CA GLU A 632 -63.32 18.71 -2.27
C GLU A 632 -63.47 19.90 -3.22
N THR A 633 -64.72 20.21 -3.50
CA THR A 633 -65.15 21.09 -4.60
C THR A 633 -64.69 22.54 -4.46
N HIS A 634 -64.72 23.18 -3.29
CA HIS A 634 -64.62 24.66 -3.29
C HIS A 634 -63.22 25.25 -3.55
N ALA A 635 -62.14 24.59 -3.12
CA ALA A 635 -60.78 25.14 -3.21
C ALA A 635 -60.12 24.98 -4.60
N PHE A 636 -60.50 23.91 -5.32
CA PHE A 636 -59.89 23.56 -6.60
C PHE A 636 -60.81 23.79 -7.81
N LEU A 637 -62.09 24.15 -7.60
CA LEU A 637 -63.04 24.50 -8.66
C LEU A 637 -62.54 25.64 -9.57
N HIS A 638 -61.82 26.63 -9.01
CA HIS A 638 -61.25 27.72 -9.80
C HIS A 638 -60.10 27.23 -10.70
N VAL A 639 -59.24 26.34 -10.19
CA VAL A 639 -58.16 25.70 -10.97
C VAL A 639 -58.75 24.81 -12.06
N GLN A 640 -59.78 24.03 -11.74
CA GLN A 640 -60.50 23.20 -12.69
C GLN A 640 -61.17 24.04 -13.79
N TYR A 641 -61.84 25.14 -13.42
CA TYR A 641 -62.43 26.08 -14.37
C TYR A 641 -61.38 26.66 -15.33
N LEU A 642 -60.26 27.17 -14.80
CA LEU A 642 -59.15 27.68 -15.62
C LEU A 642 -58.61 26.62 -16.60
N LEU A 643 -58.57 25.34 -16.20
CA LEU A 643 -58.12 24.24 -17.06
C LEU A 643 -59.15 23.78 -18.10
N THR A 644 -60.45 24.05 -17.89
CA THR A 644 -61.49 23.81 -18.91
C THR A 644 -61.54 24.90 -19.98
N GLN A 645 -61.02 26.10 -19.69
CA GLN A 645 -60.94 27.22 -20.63
C GLN A 645 -59.68 27.17 -21.51
N THR A 646 -58.79 26.20 -21.28
CA THR A 646 -57.56 25.98 -22.06
C THR A 646 -57.78 24.81 -23.03
N PRO A 647 -57.51 24.97 -24.35
CA PRO A 647 -57.70 23.90 -25.31
C PRO A 647 -56.78 22.70 -25.01
N GLU A 648 -57.25 21.48 -25.25
CA GLU A 648 -56.42 20.28 -25.10
C GLU A 648 -55.13 20.45 -25.90
N PRO A 649 -53.95 20.37 -25.27
CA PRO A 649 -52.74 20.21 -26.03
C PRO A 649 -52.82 18.84 -26.69
N GLY A 650 -52.91 18.80 -28.02
CA GLY A 650 -52.47 17.62 -28.75
C GLY A 650 -51.05 17.27 -28.30
N LEU A 651 -50.65 16.00 -28.43
CA LEU A 651 -49.36 15.43 -28.00
C LEU A 651 -48.07 16.20 -28.41
N THR A 652 -48.19 17.32 -29.11
CA THR A 652 -47.11 18.19 -29.59
C THR A 652 -47.22 19.67 -29.16
N ALA A 653 -48.25 20.09 -28.42
CA ALA A 653 -48.39 21.48 -27.98
C ALA A 653 -47.94 21.64 -26.51
N THR A 654 -46.85 22.36 -26.29
CA THR A 654 -46.38 22.72 -24.96
C THR A 654 -47.41 23.64 -24.27
N PRO A 655 -47.89 23.32 -23.05
CA PRO A 655 -48.73 24.23 -22.28
C PRO A 655 -47.93 25.51 -21.96
N ARG A 656 -48.56 26.68 -22.15
CA ARG A 656 -47.86 27.97 -22.10
C ARG A 656 -47.55 28.34 -20.66
N SER A 657 -46.35 28.85 -20.39
CA SER A 657 -45.90 29.36 -19.07
C SER A 657 -46.88 30.33 -18.39
N SER A 658 -47.76 31.00 -19.15
CA SER A 658 -48.86 31.83 -18.66
C SER A 658 -49.93 31.07 -17.88
N GLU A 659 -50.17 29.79 -18.18
CA GLU A 659 -51.20 28.96 -17.53
C GLU A 659 -50.76 28.52 -16.13
N VAL A 660 -49.49 28.08 -16.01
CA VAL A 660 -48.88 27.78 -14.70
C VAL A 660 -48.85 29.03 -13.82
N ALA A 661 -48.53 30.20 -14.37
CA ALA A 661 -48.54 31.45 -13.63
C ALA A 661 -49.95 31.84 -13.16
N THR A 662 -50.98 31.58 -13.96
CA THR A 662 -52.39 31.86 -13.61
C THR A 662 -52.90 30.93 -12.53
N VAL A 663 -52.60 29.62 -12.65
CA VAL A 663 -52.96 28.62 -11.64
C VAL A 663 -52.20 28.85 -10.33
N ALA A 664 -50.89 29.14 -10.39
CA ALA A 664 -50.08 29.46 -9.21
C ALA A 664 -50.51 30.76 -8.52
N ALA A 665 -50.95 31.78 -9.27
CA ALA A 665 -51.50 33.01 -8.72
C ALA A 665 -52.83 32.78 -8.00
N ALA A 666 -53.74 31.99 -8.60
CA ALA A 666 -55.03 31.65 -7.99
C ALA A 666 -54.88 30.84 -6.67
N LEU A 667 -53.88 29.96 -6.60
CA LEU A 667 -53.59 29.17 -5.40
C LEU A 667 -52.93 29.98 -4.28
N LYS A 668 -52.35 31.14 -4.58
CA LYS A 668 -51.74 32.02 -3.58
C LYS A 668 -52.80 32.70 -2.69
N GLU A 669 -54.02 32.82 -3.18
CA GLU A 669 -55.14 33.51 -2.49
C GLU A 669 -56.02 32.57 -1.65
N GLN A 670 -55.92 31.25 -1.83
CA GLN A 670 -56.64 30.26 -1.04
C GLN A 670 -55.66 29.40 -0.22
N THR A 671 -56.11 28.95 0.96
CA THR A 671 -55.29 28.28 1.98
C THR A 671 -54.35 27.20 1.41
N HIS A 672 -53.08 27.23 1.84
CA HIS A 672 -51.92 26.40 1.43
C HIS A 672 -51.04 26.89 0.26
N GLY A 673 -51.27 28.10 -0.25
CA GLY A 673 -50.50 28.70 -1.35
C GLY A 673 -48.96 28.73 -1.19
N GLU A 674 -48.41 28.64 0.02
CA GLU A 674 -46.96 28.55 0.23
C GLU A 674 -46.34 27.24 -0.29
N LEU A 675 -47.03 26.10 -0.14
CA LEU A 675 -46.51 24.77 -0.52
C LEU A 675 -46.44 24.56 -2.03
N CYS A 676 -47.22 25.32 -2.80
CA CYS A 676 -47.16 25.30 -4.26
C CYS A 676 -45.93 26.04 -4.81
N ILE A 677 -45.33 26.93 -4.03
CA ILE A 677 -44.28 27.86 -4.50
C ILE A 677 -42.94 27.70 -3.79
N ARG A 678 -42.92 27.10 -2.60
CA ARG A 678 -41.69 26.79 -1.84
C ARG A 678 -41.36 25.29 -1.91
N PRO A 679 -40.09 24.91 -1.71
CA PRO A 679 -39.72 23.50 -1.60
C PRO A 679 -40.44 22.79 -0.44
N TRP A 680 -40.86 21.56 -0.69
CA TRP A 680 -41.46 20.72 0.34
C TRP A 680 -40.38 20.19 1.28
N THR A 681 -40.68 20.22 2.58
CA THR A 681 -39.85 19.59 3.61
C THR A 681 -40.45 18.24 4.01
N GLN A 682 -39.64 17.39 4.65
CA GLN A 682 -40.12 16.15 5.25
C GLN A 682 -41.32 16.38 6.18
N ALA A 683 -41.29 17.45 6.99
CA ALA A 683 -42.37 17.81 7.91
C ALA A 683 -43.68 18.15 7.18
N ASP A 684 -43.59 18.84 6.03
CA ASP A 684 -44.76 19.17 5.22
C ASP A 684 -45.45 17.88 4.73
N VAL A 685 -44.68 16.93 4.22
CA VAL A 685 -45.19 15.62 3.75
C VAL A 685 -45.81 14.81 4.91
N LEU A 686 -45.08 14.69 6.02
CA LEU A 686 -45.54 13.88 7.16
C LEU A 686 -46.81 14.46 7.83
N SER A 687 -46.96 15.79 7.85
CA SER A 687 -48.16 16.44 8.38
C SER A 687 -49.43 16.11 7.59
N ARG A 688 -49.29 15.87 6.27
CA ARG A 688 -50.37 15.46 5.37
C ARG A 688 -50.67 13.97 5.45
N LEU A 689 -49.66 13.15 5.74
CA LEU A 689 -49.83 11.72 5.95
C LEU A 689 -50.54 11.40 7.28
N ALA A 690 -50.31 12.18 8.33
CA ALA A 690 -50.87 11.97 9.67
C ALA A 690 -52.41 11.79 9.75
N PRO A 691 -53.25 12.65 9.12
CA PRO A 691 -54.71 12.49 9.17
C PRO A 691 -55.21 11.25 8.42
N LEU A 692 -54.47 10.77 7.42
CA LEU A 692 -54.79 9.53 6.72
C LEU A 692 -54.59 8.32 7.65
N ALA A 693 -53.75 8.41 8.69
CA ALA A 693 -53.42 7.30 9.58
C ALA A 693 -54.61 6.69 10.37
N ALA A 694 -55.69 7.47 10.54
CA ALA A 694 -56.85 7.11 11.35
C ALA A 694 -57.98 6.40 10.57
N SER A 695 -57.91 6.35 9.24
CA SER A 695 -58.75 5.54 8.35
C SER A 695 -58.01 4.32 7.86
#